data_AF-A0A532CN94-F1
#
_entry.id   AF-A0A532CN94-F1
#
_cell.length_a   1.000
_cell.length_b   1.000
_cell.length_c   1.000
_cell.angle_alpha   90.00
_cell.angle_beta   90.00
_cell.angle_gamma   90.00
#
_symmetry.space_group_name_H-M   'P 1'
#
loop_
_entity.id
_entity.type
_entity.pdbx_description
1 polymer ?
#
loop_
_entity_poly.entity_id
_entity_poly.type
_entity_poly.pdbx_seq_one_letter_code
_entity_poly.pdbx_strand_id
1 'polypeptide(L)'
;MNARNAANTANTPGAITYADANGLNLNLARTAGTLRLTTGGALTQTGTITATGVRIDSAGPVTLNNAGNAITTFAANVTGAGNSLSFNESNGLTIGSVLGLNGVTTSNGAITVTSATGGLTVANNVNAGTGSVTLNANGANQTLTTNAGTNVNGSGGVALVGDNMTLNGTVTAAGQTVTLRQFSNGRLINLGTKVAGQLGLTDAELDRVTATTLKIGNNASGNISNTAAISPANASTLSLETAGTITQTATGSLTVSTLIAKTRINLGGAITLGNATNEVATIDLRARNAADTADANGAITYRDASGFDVAAVQTAGTLNLTAGGTITDSGALLVGGTTTLTAGTNNITVDTTSNNFNTVVVASGNNVTLVDADALSLGTSTVSGTLNVTTAGAITQIGAVAVTGVTTLVAGVNDITLTNGGNNFTSVGITSGNNVSLTDGNALTLNASNVSGTFSANAGDVTVGGAVASTGGAVSVTANNSVTQSANISAVGANNVTVTATTGSITMAPAVTTTSGTGAINYTAGINVTLGSLTTGGAVNVLANGGSVLSAVGSGTNVTAGANSTLQAFNGVVGTQAAPLTVSVNPGTLSIRATTAVAGISAFLTGAVLPSNALTQLNVPPGLVCFNGCPVPPVTNPVGGLSGLIPSFSLSSAIPWYIRQPSDPPLISVVSTYLPETVVAEAKLDVKSDDRSVARGIPPCYPEWACKPGASVLTAPADGEDPELPTAK
;
A
#
# COMPACT_ATOMS: atom_id res chain seq x y z
N MET A 1 5.63 67.06 28.90
CA MET A 1 5.16 68.34 29.49
C MET A 1 3.64 68.30 29.58
N ASN A 2 3.06 68.68 30.72
CA ASN A 2 1.60 68.82 30.85
C ASN A 2 1.09 69.76 29.76
N ALA A 3 0.05 69.35 29.03
CA ALA A 3 -0.71 70.18 28.10
C ALA A 3 -1.35 71.36 28.85
N ARG A 4 -0.55 72.39 29.14
CA ARG A 4 -1.01 73.73 29.50
C ARG A 4 -0.78 74.63 28.29
N ASN A 5 -1.61 74.46 27.28
CA ASN A 5 -2.18 75.63 26.62
C ASN A 5 -3.61 75.31 26.22
N ALA A 6 -4.53 75.98 26.91
CA ALA A 6 -5.98 75.92 26.80
C ALA A 6 -6.59 74.51 26.81
N ALA A 7 -7.23 74.18 27.93
CA ALA A 7 -8.43 73.36 27.92
C ALA A 7 -9.38 73.96 26.87
N ASN A 8 -9.37 73.42 25.65
CA ASN A 8 -10.41 73.70 24.69
C ASN A 8 -11.60 72.81 25.03
N THR A 9 -12.24 73.14 26.15
CA THR A 9 -13.52 72.58 26.58
C THR A 9 -14.67 73.11 25.71
N ALA A 10 -14.40 73.99 24.73
CA ALA A 10 -15.35 74.47 23.74
C ALA A 10 -15.03 73.93 22.35
N ASN A 11 -16.05 73.75 21.53
CA ASN A 11 -15.95 73.30 20.15
C ASN A 11 -15.35 74.44 19.29
N THR A 12 -14.03 74.73 19.36
CA THR A 12 -13.46 75.80 18.52
C THR A 12 -13.62 75.45 17.04
N PRO A 13 -14.23 76.33 16.23
CA PRO A 13 -14.22 76.19 14.78
C PRO A 13 -12.77 76.35 14.27
N GLY A 14 -12.23 75.38 13.55
CA GLY A 14 -10.94 75.53 12.84
C GLY A 14 -9.91 74.42 13.05
N ALA A 15 -8.81 74.48 12.30
CA ALA A 15 -7.72 73.51 12.39
C ALA A 15 -6.86 73.74 13.64
N ILE A 16 -6.48 72.67 14.35
CA ILE A 16 -5.55 72.71 15.48
C ILE A 16 -4.23 72.04 15.06
N THR A 17 -3.10 72.63 15.46
CA THR A 17 -1.76 72.05 15.25
C THR A 17 -1.01 71.95 16.57
N TYR A 18 -0.44 70.77 16.85
CA TYR A 18 0.51 70.54 17.93
C TYR A 18 1.85 70.05 17.37
N ALA A 19 2.95 70.53 17.93
CA ALA A 19 4.30 70.08 17.61
C ALA A 19 5.12 69.92 18.90
N ASP A 20 5.78 68.78 19.08
CA ASP A 20 6.74 68.52 20.17
C ASP A 20 7.99 67.83 19.61
N ALA A 21 9.18 68.33 19.90
CA ALA A 21 10.42 67.70 19.42
C ALA A 21 10.73 66.36 20.12
N ASN A 22 10.09 66.10 21.26
CA ASN A 22 10.18 64.87 22.03
C ASN A 22 8.87 64.07 21.86
N GLY A 23 8.46 63.32 22.88
CA GLY A 23 7.17 62.63 22.90
C GLY A 23 6.00 63.51 23.31
N LEU A 24 4.79 63.14 22.86
CA LEU A 24 3.53 63.79 23.16
C LEU A 24 2.53 62.76 23.70
N ASN A 25 1.90 63.04 24.84
CA ASN A 25 0.76 62.28 25.33
C ASN A 25 -0.50 63.16 25.29
N LEU A 26 -1.51 62.74 24.54
CA LEU A 26 -2.77 63.44 24.40
C LEU A 26 -3.74 63.06 25.52
N ASN A 27 -4.02 64.01 26.42
CA ASN A 27 -4.99 63.81 27.51
C ASN A 27 -6.44 64.10 27.11
N LEU A 28 -6.65 64.88 26.04
CA LEU A 28 -7.90 65.13 25.32
C LEU A 28 -7.57 66.01 24.11
N ALA A 29 -8.11 65.72 22.93
CA ALA A 29 -7.99 66.61 21.77
C ALA A 29 -9.35 66.74 21.09
N ARG A 30 -9.95 67.95 21.11
CA ARG A 30 -11.29 68.20 20.56
C ARG A 30 -11.31 69.43 19.67
N THR A 31 -11.75 69.25 18.43
CA THR A 31 -11.97 70.33 17.45
C THR A 31 -13.09 69.96 16.48
N ALA A 32 -13.80 70.97 15.96
CA ALA A 32 -14.74 70.79 14.85
C ALA A 32 -14.04 70.70 13.47
N GLY A 33 -12.73 70.94 13.41
CA GLY A 33 -11.91 70.92 12.19
C GLY A 33 -10.85 69.81 12.19
N THR A 34 -9.77 70.03 11.45
CA THR A 34 -8.65 69.08 11.35
C THR A 34 -7.65 69.25 12.49
N LEU A 35 -7.01 68.16 12.91
CA LEU A 35 -5.93 68.13 13.89
C LEU A 35 -4.61 67.70 13.23
N ARG A 36 -3.55 68.51 13.35
CA ARG A 36 -2.18 68.15 12.94
C ARG A 36 -1.33 67.90 14.18
N LEU A 37 -0.67 66.74 14.22
CA LEU A 37 0.23 66.35 15.29
C LEU A 37 1.63 66.11 14.70
N THR A 38 2.64 66.79 15.23
CA THR A 38 4.04 66.55 14.86
C THR A 38 4.85 66.18 16.08
N THR A 39 5.54 65.04 16.06
CA THR A 39 6.37 64.60 17.20
C THR A 39 7.74 64.10 16.78
N GLY A 40 8.78 64.39 17.55
CA GLY A 40 10.11 63.79 17.37
C GLY A 40 10.30 62.47 18.13
N GLY A 41 9.52 62.26 19.19
CA GLY A 41 9.45 61.03 19.99
C GLY A 41 8.06 60.39 19.95
N ALA A 42 7.81 59.47 20.89
CA ALA A 42 6.57 58.69 20.92
C ALA A 42 5.31 59.56 21.05
N LEU A 43 4.29 59.26 20.24
CA LEU A 43 2.98 59.88 20.30
C LEU A 43 1.98 58.89 20.92
N THR A 44 1.48 59.21 22.10
CA THR A 44 0.53 58.39 22.84
C THR A 44 -0.73 59.18 23.19
N GLN A 45 -1.75 58.49 23.69
CA GLN A 45 -2.95 59.15 24.22
C GLN A 45 -3.47 58.46 25.47
N THR A 46 -4.07 59.27 26.35
CA THR A 46 -4.88 58.85 27.49
C THR A 46 -6.34 59.27 27.32
N GLY A 47 -6.59 60.39 26.63
CA GLY A 47 -7.94 60.84 26.27
C GLY A 47 -8.36 60.50 24.85
N THR A 48 -9.58 60.90 24.50
CA THR A 48 -10.13 60.75 23.16
C THR A 48 -9.68 61.88 22.22
N ILE A 49 -9.66 61.57 20.94
CA ILE A 49 -9.50 62.54 19.85
C ILE A 49 -10.85 62.70 19.15
N THR A 50 -11.34 63.94 19.01
CA THR A 50 -12.51 64.27 18.21
C THR A 50 -12.15 65.39 17.23
N ALA A 51 -12.23 65.10 15.94
CA ALA A 51 -11.83 65.99 14.85
C ALA A 51 -12.49 65.53 13.55
N THR A 52 -12.59 66.39 12.53
CA THR A 52 -13.01 65.91 11.19
C THR A 52 -11.91 65.08 10.54
N GLY A 53 -10.65 65.48 10.68
CA GLY A 53 -9.54 64.66 10.22
C GLY A 53 -8.27 64.85 11.03
N VAL A 54 -7.45 63.81 11.10
CA VAL A 54 -6.18 63.82 11.84
C VAL A 54 -5.03 63.56 10.88
N ARG A 55 -4.05 64.46 10.91
CA ARG A 55 -2.74 64.31 10.28
C ARG A 55 -1.69 64.08 11.36
N ILE A 56 -0.84 63.05 11.18
CA ILE A 56 0.30 62.78 12.05
C ILE A 56 1.60 62.81 11.23
N ASP A 57 2.60 63.54 11.71
CA ASP A 57 3.98 63.48 11.22
C ASP A 57 4.87 63.14 12.43
N SER A 58 5.29 61.88 12.58
CA SER A 58 6.02 61.43 13.78
C SER A 58 7.35 60.79 13.42
N ALA A 59 8.43 61.16 14.10
CA ALA A 59 9.68 60.40 14.04
C ALA A 59 9.67 59.21 15.03
N GLY A 60 8.85 59.25 16.08
CA GLY A 60 8.70 58.17 17.06
C GLY A 60 7.53 57.22 16.77
N PRO A 61 7.33 56.18 17.60
CA PRO A 61 6.17 55.30 17.46
C PRO A 61 4.87 56.02 17.84
N VAL A 62 3.77 55.63 17.19
CA VAL A 62 2.43 56.21 17.37
C VAL A 62 1.49 55.16 17.97
N THR A 63 0.92 55.43 19.14
CA THR A 63 -0.03 54.55 19.84
C THR A 63 -1.25 55.34 20.30
N LEU A 64 -2.31 55.31 19.49
CA LEU A 64 -3.52 56.09 19.65
C LEU A 64 -4.75 55.17 19.73
N ASN A 65 -4.78 54.31 20.75
CA ASN A 65 -5.67 53.14 20.85
C ASN A 65 -6.95 53.33 21.68
N ASN A 66 -7.28 54.57 22.08
CA ASN A 66 -8.53 54.85 22.81
C ASN A 66 -9.72 54.61 21.86
N ALA A 67 -10.59 53.67 22.22
CA ALA A 67 -11.74 53.28 21.43
C ALA A 67 -12.81 54.38 21.29
N GLY A 68 -12.71 55.48 22.07
CA GLY A 68 -13.58 56.65 21.99
C GLY A 68 -13.08 57.76 21.05
N ASN A 69 -11.99 57.55 20.31
CA ASN A 69 -11.64 58.44 19.21
C ASN A 69 -12.83 58.53 18.23
N ALA A 70 -13.09 59.72 17.70
CA ALA A 70 -14.21 60.02 16.82
C ALA A 70 -13.75 60.96 15.70
N ILE A 71 -13.21 60.39 14.62
CA ILE A 71 -12.73 61.13 13.45
C ILE A 71 -13.27 60.54 12.14
N THR A 72 -13.32 61.34 11.07
CA THR A 72 -13.77 60.83 9.75
C THR A 72 -12.61 60.42 8.86
N THR A 73 -11.52 61.19 8.85
CA THR A 73 -10.37 60.96 7.95
C THR A 73 -9.04 60.89 8.70
N PHE A 74 -8.22 59.90 8.40
CA PHE A 74 -6.91 59.70 8.99
C PHE A 74 -5.81 59.69 7.93
N ALA A 75 -4.72 60.39 8.20
CA ALA A 75 -3.47 60.32 7.45
C ALA A 75 -2.27 60.41 8.40
N ALA A 76 -1.24 59.62 8.17
CA ALA A 76 -0.09 59.58 9.06
C ALA A 76 1.20 59.21 8.32
N ASN A 77 2.31 59.81 8.77
CA ASN A 77 3.65 59.49 8.29
C ASN A 77 4.57 59.31 9.49
N VAL A 78 5.01 58.07 9.71
CA VAL A 78 5.99 57.71 10.74
C VAL A 78 7.35 57.49 10.09
N THR A 79 8.28 58.42 10.30
CA THR A 79 9.55 58.48 9.56
C THR A 79 10.69 57.70 10.23
N GLY A 80 10.63 57.45 11.54
CA GLY A 80 11.64 56.68 12.24
C GLY A 80 11.61 55.21 11.85
N ALA A 81 12.78 54.63 11.58
CA ALA A 81 12.92 53.24 11.16
C ALA A 81 12.39 52.27 12.22
N GLY A 82 11.55 51.31 11.80
CA GLY A 82 10.94 50.29 12.64
C GLY A 82 9.83 50.80 13.58
N ASN A 83 9.57 52.11 13.63
CA ASN A 83 8.55 52.67 14.52
C ASN A 83 7.14 52.38 14.01
N SER A 84 6.32 51.80 14.89
CA SER A 84 4.97 51.36 14.57
C SER A 84 3.94 52.48 14.65
N LEU A 85 2.80 52.24 14.00
CA LEU A 85 1.59 53.04 14.11
C LEU A 85 0.43 52.14 14.53
N SER A 86 -0.27 52.53 15.60
CA SER A 86 -1.52 51.93 16.03
C SER A 86 -2.56 53.02 16.28
N PHE A 87 -3.72 52.90 15.65
CA PHE A 87 -4.83 53.86 15.78
C PHE A 87 -6.18 53.14 15.86
N ASN A 88 -7.01 53.52 16.84
CA ASN A 88 -8.38 53.06 16.96
C ASN A 88 -9.34 54.22 16.73
N GLU A 89 -10.43 53.96 16.01
CA GLU A 89 -11.59 54.82 15.80
C GLU A 89 -12.85 54.16 16.36
N SER A 90 -13.76 54.93 16.96
CA SER A 90 -15.00 54.43 17.56
C SER A 90 -16.03 53.94 16.53
N ASN A 91 -16.21 54.70 15.44
CA ASN A 91 -17.19 54.42 14.40
C ASN A 91 -16.48 54.17 13.06
N GLY A 92 -16.93 54.77 11.94
CA GLY A 92 -16.37 54.56 10.61
C GLY A 92 -15.17 55.46 10.32
N LEU A 93 -14.21 54.96 9.55
CA LEU A 93 -12.96 55.65 9.26
C LEU A 93 -12.61 55.61 7.79
N THR A 94 -12.09 56.72 7.26
CA THR A 94 -11.42 56.78 5.96
C THR A 94 -9.93 57.03 6.15
N ILE A 95 -9.07 56.14 5.65
CA ILE A 95 -7.66 56.45 5.41
C ILE A 95 -7.59 57.25 4.11
N GLY A 96 -7.34 58.55 4.23
CA GLY A 96 -7.56 59.52 3.15
C GLY A 96 -6.49 60.60 3.11
N SER A 97 -6.88 61.80 2.68
CA SER A 97 -5.98 62.96 2.62
C SER A 97 -6.33 63.92 3.75
N VAL A 98 -5.35 64.28 4.58
CA VAL A 98 -5.53 65.30 5.62
C VAL A 98 -4.39 66.31 5.50
N LEU A 99 -4.73 67.58 5.23
CA LEU A 99 -3.77 68.68 5.12
C LEU A 99 -2.59 68.36 4.17
N GLY A 100 -2.89 67.79 3.00
CA GLY A 100 -1.91 67.43 1.96
C GLY A 100 -1.12 66.14 2.21
N LEU A 101 -1.20 65.52 3.39
CA LEU A 101 -0.66 64.19 3.62
C LEU A 101 -1.67 63.14 3.14
N ASN A 102 -1.21 62.17 2.36
CA ASN A 102 -2.05 61.14 1.75
C ASN A 102 -1.75 59.78 2.36
N GLY A 103 -2.77 59.14 2.94
CA GLY A 103 -2.68 57.77 3.40
C GLY A 103 -1.88 57.61 4.69
N VAL A 104 -1.41 56.39 4.93
CA VAL A 104 -0.63 56.03 6.13
C VAL A 104 0.68 55.38 5.71
N THR A 105 1.80 55.93 6.15
CA THR A 105 3.13 55.38 5.86
C THR A 105 3.95 55.24 7.13
N THR A 106 4.71 54.15 7.23
CA THR A 106 5.76 53.96 8.23
C THR A 106 7.07 53.60 7.53
N SER A 107 8.21 53.85 8.17
CA SER A 107 9.51 53.39 7.72
C SER A 107 9.78 51.99 8.30
N ASN A 108 9.22 50.94 7.69
CA ASN A 108 9.41 49.53 8.10
C ASN A 108 8.81 49.13 9.46
N GLY A 109 7.98 49.98 10.07
CA GLY A 109 7.24 49.65 11.29
C GLY A 109 5.84 49.13 11.00
N ALA A 110 5.28 48.30 11.90
CA ALA A 110 3.93 47.77 11.71
C ALA A 110 2.86 48.88 11.72
N ILE A 111 1.82 48.73 10.89
CA ILE A 111 0.63 49.58 10.85
C ILE A 111 -0.57 48.77 11.35
N THR A 112 -1.26 49.26 12.36
CA THR A 112 -2.56 48.75 12.82
C THR A 112 -3.57 49.88 12.84
N VAL A 113 -4.66 49.75 12.07
CA VAL A 113 -5.76 50.71 12.06
C VAL A 113 -7.07 49.97 12.29
N THR A 114 -7.82 50.40 13.29
CA THR A 114 -9.08 49.77 13.68
C THR A 114 -10.22 50.79 13.66
N SER A 115 -11.29 50.45 12.97
CA SER A 115 -12.62 51.01 13.12
C SER A 115 -13.43 50.06 14.00
N ALA A 116 -13.80 50.48 15.22
CA ALA A 116 -14.31 49.59 16.26
C ALA A 116 -15.75 49.12 15.97
N THR A 117 -16.61 50.01 15.47
CA THR A 117 -18.02 49.69 15.16
C THR A 117 -18.43 50.06 13.73
N GLY A 118 -17.60 50.79 13.00
CA GLY A 118 -17.86 51.27 11.65
C GLY A 118 -17.22 50.44 10.54
N GLY A 119 -17.40 50.92 9.31
CA GLY A 119 -16.62 50.47 8.15
C GLY A 119 -15.26 51.18 8.08
N LEU A 120 -14.32 50.59 7.34
CA LEU A 120 -13.00 51.15 7.09
C LEU A 120 -12.79 51.30 5.57
N THR A 121 -12.55 52.53 5.11
CA THR A 121 -12.26 52.81 3.70
C THR A 121 -10.81 53.24 3.53
N VAL A 122 -10.08 52.53 2.67
CA VAL A 122 -8.75 52.92 2.21
C VAL A 122 -8.93 53.72 0.91
N ALA A 123 -8.91 55.05 1.03
CA ALA A 123 -9.00 55.97 -0.10
C ALA A 123 -7.63 56.42 -0.62
N ASN A 124 -6.57 56.24 0.18
CA ASN A 124 -5.17 56.46 -0.18
C ASN A 124 -4.29 55.34 0.37
N ASN A 125 -3.08 55.21 -0.17
CA ASN A 125 -2.15 54.13 0.14
C ASN A 125 -1.87 53.94 1.64
N VAL A 126 -1.73 52.68 2.04
CA VAL A 126 -1.20 52.27 3.34
C VAL A 126 0.09 51.53 3.07
N ASN A 127 1.23 51.98 3.61
CA ASN A 127 2.52 51.39 3.32
C ASN A 127 3.38 51.24 4.58
N ALA A 128 3.57 49.99 5.00
CA ALA A 128 4.42 49.64 6.13
C ALA A 128 5.87 49.29 5.75
N GLY A 129 6.23 49.32 4.46
CA GLY A 129 7.52 48.81 4.00
C GLY A 129 7.67 47.32 4.33
N THR A 130 8.72 46.96 5.08
CA THR A 130 8.91 45.59 5.59
C THR A 130 8.10 45.26 6.84
N GLY A 131 7.37 46.23 7.40
CA GLY A 131 6.42 46.01 8.49
C GLY A 131 5.15 45.30 8.03
N SER A 132 4.36 44.81 8.98
CA SER A 132 3.03 44.25 8.70
C SER A 132 1.96 45.35 8.65
N VAL A 133 0.86 45.08 7.95
CA VAL A 133 -0.34 45.92 7.97
C VAL A 133 -1.53 45.13 8.50
N THR A 134 -2.24 45.66 9.49
CA THR A 134 -3.51 45.13 9.98
C THR A 134 -4.58 46.20 9.89
N LEU A 135 -5.63 45.96 9.11
CA LEU A 135 -6.76 46.86 8.93
C LEU A 135 -8.05 46.16 9.40
N ASN A 136 -8.72 46.75 10.37
CA ASN A 136 -9.86 46.15 11.05
C ASN A 136 -11.12 47.01 10.89
N ALA A 137 -12.17 46.47 10.27
CA ALA A 137 -13.54 46.98 10.31
C ALA A 137 -14.36 46.07 11.25
N ASN A 138 -14.30 46.36 12.55
CA ASN A 138 -14.79 45.47 13.62
C ASN A 138 -16.29 45.62 13.94
N GLY A 139 -17.05 46.38 13.16
CA GLY A 139 -18.50 46.38 13.34
C GLY A 139 -19.18 45.18 12.68
N ALA A 140 -20.25 44.70 13.29
CA ALA A 140 -21.09 43.66 12.70
C ALA A 140 -21.64 44.13 11.33
N ASN A 141 -21.50 43.28 10.31
CA ASN A 141 -21.88 43.58 8.92
C ASN A 141 -21.17 44.79 8.29
N GLN A 142 -20.10 45.30 8.91
CA GLN A 142 -19.37 46.42 8.34
C GLN A 142 -18.41 45.98 7.23
N THR A 143 -18.16 46.91 6.32
CA THR A 143 -17.36 46.68 5.12
C THR A 143 -15.99 47.31 5.27
N LEU A 144 -14.95 46.54 4.96
CA LEU A 144 -13.63 47.06 4.66
C LEU A 144 -13.50 47.26 3.15
N THR A 145 -13.22 48.49 2.72
CA THR A 145 -13.12 48.85 1.29
C THR A 145 -11.71 49.32 0.97
N THR A 146 -11.09 48.78 -0.08
CA THR A 146 -9.93 49.40 -0.73
C THR A 146 -10.37 50.04 -2.04
N ASN A 147 -10.15 51.34 -2.20
CA ASN A 147 -10.55 52.06 -3.42
C ASN A 147 -9.60 51.75 -4.58
N ALA A 148 -10.11 51.86 -5.80
CA ALA A 148 -9.28 51.73 -7.00
C ALA A 148 -8.10 52.72 -6.97
N GLY A 149 -6.93 52.25 -7.40
CA GLY A 149 -5.70 53.05 -7.38
C GLY A 149 -4.99 53.13 -6.01
N THR A 150 -5.57 52.55 -4.95
CA THR A 150 -4.89 52.41 -3.66
C THR A 150 -4.07 51.14 -3.58
N ASN A 151 -3.03 51.16 -2.74
CA ASN A 151 -2.25 49.99 -2.38
C ASN A 151 -2.15 49.86 -0.86
N VAL A 152 -2.46 48.67 -0.34
CA VAL A 152 -2.17 48.26 1.04
C VAL A 152 -0.93 47.38 1.01
N ASN A 153 0.23 47.94 1.35
CA ASN A 153 1.53 47.29 1.28
C ASN A 153 2.13 47.00 2.66
N GLY A 154 2.45 45.74 2.92
CA GLY A 154 3.20 45.32 4.09
C GLY A 154 3.95 44.03 3.82
N SER A 155 5.24 44.11 3.51
CA SER A 155 6.09 42.94 3.26
C SER A 155 6.41 42.15 4.54
N GLY A 156 5.86 42.53 5.70
CA GLY A 156 5.79 41.70 6.90
C GLY A 156 4.52 40.83 6.97
N GLY A 157 3.60 40.96 6.01
CA GLY A 157 2.28 40.35 5.98
C GLY A 157 1.15 41.39 6.06
N VAL A 158 -0.01 41.08 5.50
CA VAL A 158 -1.20 41.93 5.57
C VAL A 158 -2.39 41.14 6.12
N ALA A 159 -3.12 41.73 7.06
CA ALA A 159 -4.38 41.20 7.57
C ALA A 159 -5.51 42.21 7.36
N LEU A 160 -6.53 41.81 6.60
CA LEU A 160 -7.76 42.57 6.43
C LEU A 160 -8.87 41.85 7.17
N VAL A 161 -9.57 42.58 8.04
CA VAL A 161 -10.62 42.03 8.90
C VAL A 161 -11.89 42.83 8.70
N GLY A 162 -12.97 42.15 8.34
CA GLY A 162 -14.27 42.76 8.15
C GLY A 162 -15.32 41.70 7.84
N ASP A 163 -16.55 41.93 8.28
CA ASP A 163 -17.66 41.03 7.94
C ASP A 163 -17.98 41.07 6.44
N ASN A 164 -17.74 42.20 5.80
CA ASN A 164 -17.76 42.35 4.35
C ASN A 164 -16.43 42.98 3.89
N MET A 165 -16.02 42.66 2.67
CA MET A 165 -14.87 43.30 2.01
C MET A 165 -15.24 43.70 0.60
N THR A 166 -14.65 44.79 0.13
CA THR A 166 -14.69 45.23 -1.27
C THR A 166 -13.28 45.64 -1.66
N LEU A 167 -12.61 44.81 -2.47
CA LEU A 167 -11.20 45.03 -2.82
C LEU A 167 -11.05 45.53 -4.25
N ASN A 168 -11.03 46.86 -4.43
CA ASN A 168 -10.79 47.49 -5.73
C ASN A 168 -9.35 47.99 -5.89
N GLY A 169 -8.66 48.23 -4.77
CA GLY A 169 -7.22 48.53 -4.72
C GLY A 169 -6.37 47.28 -4.53
N THR A 170 -5.05 47.39 -4.74
CA THR A 170 -4.12 46.28 -4.56
C THR A 170 -3.80 46.02 -3.09
N VAL A 171 -3.53 44.76 -2.76
CA VAL A 171 -3.06 44.34 -1.44
C VAL A 171 -1.78 43.54 -1.63
N THR A 172 -0.66 44.04 -1.11
CA THR A 172 0.66 43.49 -1.41
C THR A 172 1.37 43.07 -0.13
N ALA A 173 1.69 41.78 -0.05
CA ALA A 173 2.61 41.20 0.94
C ALA A 173 3.52 40.21 0.22
N ALA A 174 4.30 40.70 -0.76
CA ALA A 174 5.18 39.86 -1.58
C ALA A 174 6.10 39.01 -0.70
N GLY A 175 6.15 37.69 -0.96
CA GLY A 175 6.92 36.74 -0.16
C GLY A 175 6.22 36.25 1.12
N GLN A 176 5.12 36.90 1.54
CA GLN A 176 4.45 36.66 2.82
C GLN A 176 3.00 36.17 2.65
N THR A 177 2.26 36.16 3.76
CA THR A 177 0.83 35.85 3.79
C THR A 177 -0.03 37.12 3.78
N VAL A 178 -1.06 37.12 2.96
CA VAL A 178 -2.21 38.03 3.11
C VAL A 178 -3.36 37.24 3.71
N THR A 179 -3.93 37.71 4.82
CA THR A 179 -5.08 37.09 5.48
C THR A 179 -6.33 37.95 5.28
N LEU A 180 -7.36 37.36 4.67
CA LEU A 180 -8.69 37.93 4.56
C LEU A 180 -9.63 37.12 5.45
N ARG A 181 -10.19 37.73 6.49
CA ARG A 181 -11.08 37.04 7.41
C ARG A 181 -12.25 37.89 7.87
N GLN A 182 -13.29 37.20 8.30
CA GLN A 182 -14.42 37.79 8.98
C GLN A 182 -14.00 38.43 10.32
N PHE A 183 -14.77 39.42 10.75
CA PHE A 183 -14.72 39.92 12.11
C PHE A 183 -15.55 39.05 13.06
N SER A 184 -16.83 38.85 12.72
CA SER A 184 -17.81 38.15 13.54
C SER A 184 -17.58 36.64 13.52
N ASN A 185 -17.41 36.03 14.69
CA ASN A 185 -17.21 34.58 14.82
C ASN A 185 -18.40 33.80 14.23
N GLY A 186 -18.11 32.67 13.57
CA GLY A 186 -19.11 31.82 12.93
C GLY A 186 -19.69 32.38 11.63
N ARG A 187 -19.30 33.61 11.20
CA ARG A 187 -19.73 34.14 9.91
C ARG A 187 -19.24 33.24 8.78
N LEU A 188 -20.15 32.91 7.87
CA LEU A 188 -19.86 32.12 6.68
C LEU A 188 -19.00 32.93 5.71
N ILE A 189 -18.16 32.24 4.95
CA ILE A 189 -17.36 32.84 3.89
C ILE A 189 -17.75 32.18 2.57
N ASN A 190 -17.97 33.01 1.55
CA ASN A 190 -18.27 32.55 0.21
C ASN A 190 -17.22 33.06 -0.76
N LEU A 191 -16.57 32.12 -1.45
CA LEU A 191 -15.68 32.40 -2.56
C LEU A 191 -16.47 32.34 -3.86
N GLY A 192 -16.26 33.33 -4.72
CA GLY A 192 -16.83 33.40 -6.06
C GLY A 192 -18.05 34.32 -6.16
N THR A 193 -18.87 34.44 -5.12
CA THR A 193 -20.05 35.32 -5.12
C THR A 193 -20.22 36.11 -3.83
N LYS A 194 -20.89 37.26 -3.92
CA LYS A 194 -21.25 38.11 -2.78
C LYS A 194 -22.66 37.74 -2.31
N VAL A 195 -22.75 37.02 -1.19
CA VAL A 195 -24.03 36.65 -0.57
C VAL A 195 -24.25 37.49 0.69
N ALA A 196 -25.45 38.03 0.84
CA ALA A 196 -25.81 38.82 2.01
C ALA A 196 -25.65 38.00 3.32
N GLY A 197 -25.08 38.63 4.35
CA GLY A 197 -24.82 37.97 5.64
C GLY A 197 -23.59 37.07 5.66
N GLN A 198 -22.82 37.00 4.57
CA GLN A 198 -21.57 36.24 4.48
C GLN A 198 -20.42 37.18 4.10
N LEU A 199 -19.17 36.79 4.42
CA LEU A 199 -18.01 37.43 3.80
C LEU A 199 -17.87 36.86 2.39
N GLY A 200 -18.34 37.59 1.38
CA GLY A 200 -18.15 37.21 -0.02
C GLY A 200 -16.83 37.74 -0.57
N LEU A 201 -16.12 36.95 -1.37
CA LEU A 201 -14.89 37.35 -2.07
C LEU A 201 -14.92 36.78 -3.49
N THR A 202 -14.89 37.64 -4.50
CA THR A 202 -14.88 37.23 -5.91
C THR A 202 -13.47 37.01 -6.42
N ASP A 203 -13.31 36.25 -7.50
CA ASP A 203 -12.01 36.03 -8.15
C ASP A 203 -11.31 37.35 -8.51
N ALA A 204 -12.06 38.29 -9.09
CA ALA A 204 -11.57 39.62 -9.42
C ALA A 204 -11.03 40.38 -8.20
N GLU A 205 -11.56 40.16 -7.01
CA GLU A 205 -11.01 40.77 -5.78
C GLU A 205 -9.76 40.03 -5.30
N LEU A 206 -9.74 38.70 -5.38
CA LEU A 206 -8.59 37.90 -4.98
C LEU A 206 -7.39 38.14 -5.89
N ASP A 207 -7.61 38.42 -7.18
CA ASP A 207 -6.58 38.81 -8.14
C ASP A 207 -5.90 40.15 -7.80
N ARG A 208 -6.49 40.97 -6.92
CA ARG A 208 -5.86 42.21 -6.44
C ARG A 208 -4.84 41.96 -5.33
N VAL A 209 -4.72 40.70 -4.88
CA VAL A 209 -3.84 40.32 -3.78
C VAL A 209 -2.56 39.68 -4.31
N THR A 210 -1.41 40.28 -3.98
CA THR A 210 -0.08 39.75 -4.28
C THR A 210 0.56 39.20 -3.00
N ALA A 211 0.75 37.88 -2.93
CA ALA A 211 1.28 37.18 -1.75
C ALA A 211 1.95 35.85 -2.15
N THR A 212 2.73 35.25 -1.24
CA THR A 212 3.04 33.80 -1.38
C THR A 212 1.80 32.99 -1.02
N THR A 213 1.17 33.34 0.10
CA THR A 213 -0.04 32.66 0.59
C THR A 213 -1.18 33.66 0.71
N LEU A 214 -2.26 33.43 -0.03
CA LEU A 214 -3.54 34.07 0.22
C LEU A 214 -4.35 33.20 1.18
N LYS A 215 -4.46 33.63 2.43
CA LYS A 215 -5.21 32.94 3.47
C LYS A 215 -6.61 33.52 3.61
N ILE A 216 -7.62 32.66 3.55
CA ILE A 216 -9.02 32.99 3.76
C ILE A 216 -9.52 32.32 5.04
N GLY A 217 -10.12 33.13 5.91
CA GLY A 217 -10.68 32.68 7.17
C GLY A 217 -9.65 32.37 8.26
N ASN A 218 -10.13 31.77 9.34
CA ASN A 218 -9.38 31.32 10.50
C ASN A 218 -10.20 30.29 11.30
N ASN A 219 -9.66 29.83 12.43
CA ASN A 219 -10.35 28.93 13.37
C ASN A 219 -11.59 29.52 14.08
N ALA A 220 -12.04 30.72 13.71
CA ALA A 220 -13.29 31.31 14.18
C ALA A 220 -14.31 31.50 13.05
N SER A 221 -13.96 31.15 11.81
CA SER A 221 -14.86 31.24 10.66
C SER A 221 -15.95 30.18 10.72
N GLY A 222 -17.13 30.50 10.21
CA GLY A 222 -18.11 29.50 9.83
C GLY A 222 -17.71 28.83 8.51
N ASN A 223 -18.62 28.09 7.89
CA ASN A 223 -18.31 27.34 6.66
C ASN A 223 -17.70 28.24 5.57
N ILE A 224 -16.73 27.68 4.85
CA ILE A 224 -16.21 28.25 3.61
C ILE A 224 -16.87 27.50 2.45
N SER A 225 -17.51 28.22 1.55
CA SER A 225 -18.11 27.65 0.34
C SER A 225 -17.49 28.27 -0.90
N ASN A 226 -17.12 27.46 -1.89
CA ASN A 226 -16.71 27.94 -3.21
C ASN A 226 -17.86 27.79 -4.23
N THR A 227 -18.38 28.92 -4.70
CA THR A 227 -19.59 28.99 -5.53
C THR A 227 -19.33 29.40 -6.98
N ALA A 228 -18.15 29.94 -7.31
CA ALA A 228 -17.73 30.24 -8.68
C ALA A 228 -16.23 30.01 -8.85
N ALA A 229 -15.71 30.05 -10.07
CA ALA A 229 -14.28 29.82 -10.33
C ALA A 229 -13.40 30.79 -9.53
N ILE A 230 -12.31 30.27 -8.97
CA ILE A 230 -11.29 31.01 -8.22
C ILE A 230 -9.90 30.61 -8.72
N SER A 231 -9.17 31.59 -9.21
CA SER A 231 -7.83 31.49 -9.78
C SER A 231 -6.99 32.74 -9.44
N PRO A 232 -6.63 32.96 -8.16
CA PRO A 232 -5.93 34.18 -7.74
C PRO A 232 -4.61 34.35 -8.51
N ALA A 233 -4.54 35.37 -9.35
CA ALA A 233 -3.46 35.53 -10.33
C ALA A 233 -2.06 35.76 -9.71
N ASN A 234 -2.00 36.26 -8.48
CA ASN A 234 -0.77 36.74 -7.85
C ASN A 234 -0.47 36.06 -6.49
N ALA A 235 -1.01 34.86 -6.28
CA ALA A 235 -0.70 34.01 -5.12
C ALA A 235 -0.41 32.57 -5.55
N SER A 236 0.72 32.01 -5.11
CA SER A 236 1.07 30.61 -5.40
C SER A 236 0.24 29.62 -4.57
N THR A 237 -0.15 30.04 -3.37
CA THR A 237 -0.88 29.19 -2.42
C THR A 237 -2.19 29.84 -2.00
N LEU A 238 -3.30 29.13 -2.19
CA LEU A 238 -4.57 29.45 -1.55
C LEU A 238 -4.70 28.61 -0.27
N SER A 239 -4.86 29.28 0.87
CA SER A 239 -5.06 28.64 2.16
C SER A 239 -6.45 28.95 2.71
N LEU A 240 -7.22 27.91 3.02
CA LEU A 240 -8.55 28.00 3.59
C LEU A 240 -8.52 27.43 5.01
N GLU A 241 -8.89 28.23 6.02
CA GLU A 241 -9.00 27.75 7.41
C GLU A 241 -10.37 28.12 8.00
N THR A 242 -11.04 27.17 8.63
CA THR A 242 -12.36 27.38 9.23
C THR A 242 -12.61 26.51 10.47
N ALA A 243 -13.54 26.92 11.34
CA ALA A 243 -14.15 26.06 12.36
C ALA A 243 -15.44 25.38 11.89
N GLY A 244 -15.80 25.50 10.62
CA GLY A 244 -16.92 24.81 9.99
C GLY A 244 -16.47 23.76 8.96
N THR A 245 -17.23 23.67 7.86
CA THR A 245 -16.91 22.83 6.70
C THR A 245 -16.29 23.66 5.57
N ILE A 246 -15.57 23.00 4.66
CA ILE A 246 -15.11 23.58 3.39
C ILE A 246 -15.83 22.84 2.27
N THR A 247 -16.60 23.55 1.45
CA THR A 247 -17.42 22.94 0.39
C THR A 247 -17.26 23.64 -0.94
N GLN A 248 -17.60 22.94 -2.01
CA GLN A 248 -17.50 23.42 -3.38
C GLN A 248 -18.73 23.02 -4.18
N THR A 249 -19.23 23.96 -4.98
CA THR A 249 -20.32 23.71 -5.94
C THR A 249 -19.75 23.27 -7.30
N ALA A 250 -20.59 22.76 -8.18
CA ALA A 250 -20.19 22.35 -9.53
C ALA A 250 -19.62 23.49 -10.41
N THR A 251 -19.93 24.75 -10.09
CA THR A 251 -19.39 25.95 -10.77
C THR A 251 -18.16 26.52 -10.08
N GLY A 252 -17.83 26.05 -8.88
CA GLY A 252 -16.79 26.61 -8.04
C GLY A 252 -15.41 26.01 -8.29
N SER A 253 -14.81 26.06 -9.48
CA SER A 253 -13.48 25.48 -9.69
C SER A 253 -12.39 26.20 -8.89
N LEU A 254 -11.30 25.49 -8.57
CA LEU A 254 -10.08 26.05 -7.98
C LEU A 254 -8.92 25.84 -8.93
N THR A 255 -8.19 26.90 -9.26
CA THR A 255 -6.98 26.84 -10.11
C THR A 255 -5.84 27.57 -9.43
N VAL A 256 -4.96 26.83 -8.76
CA VAL A 256 -3.81 27.36 -8.00
C VAL A 256 -2.67 26.34 -8.02
N SER A 257 -1.43 26.78 -7.79
CA SER A 257 -0.32 25.83 -7.69
C SER A 257 -0.45 24.95 -6.44
N THR A 258 -0.81 25.55 -5.30
CA THR A 258 -0.97 24.82 -4.04
C THR A 258 -2.26 25.20 -3.34
N LEU A 259 -3.01 24.19 -2.90
CA LEU A 259 -4.19 24.37 -2.06
C LEU A 259 -3.95 23.79 -0.67
N ILE A 260 -4.12 24.63 0.36
CA ILE A 260 -4.17 24.20 1.76
C ILE A 260 -5.61 24.37 2.25
N ALA A 261 -6.28 23.30 2.65
CA ALA A 261 -7.63 23.35 3.21
C ALA A 261 -7.65 22.72 4.60
N LYS A 262 -8.08 23.48 5.60
CA LYS A 262 -8.05 23.06 7.00
C LYS A 262 -9.33 23.38 7.74
N THR A 263 -9.93 22.35 8.35
CA THR A 263 -11.03 22.52 9.31
C THR A 263 -10.52 22.27 10.73
N ARG A 264 -11.06 23.02 11.70
CA ARG A 264 -10.69 22.95 13.12
C ARG A 264 -11.93 22.91 14.00
N ILE A 265 -12.54 21.74 14.11
CA ILE A 265 -13.75 21.53 14.92
C ILE A 265 -13.80 20.09 15.45
N ASN A 266 -14.14 19.92 16.73
CA ASN A 266 -14.13 18.61 17.39
C ASN A 266 -15.10 17.59 16.77
N LEU A 267 -16.19 18.07 16.14
CA LEU A 267 -17.17 17.22 15.46
C LEU A 267 -16.67 16.68 14.11
N GLY A 268 -15.54 17.16 13.58
CA GLY A 268 -15.02 16.77 12.27
C GLY A 268 -15.68 17.54 11.13
N GLY A 269 -15.15 18.72 10.80
CA GLY A 269 -15.61 19.51 9.66
C GLY A 269 -15.15 18.86 8.36
N ALA A 270 -16.09 18.45 7.51
CA ALA A 270 -15.77 17.87 6.21
C ALA A 270 -15.11 18.89 5.26
N ILE A 271 -14.24 18.37 4.38
CA ILE A 271 -13.65 19.09 3.25
C ILE A 271 -14.18 18.41 1.98
N THR A 272 -15.03 19.09 1.22
CA THR A 272 -15.67 18.55 0.01
C THR A 272 -15.40 19.48 -1.17
N LEU A 273 -14.37 19.12 -1.94
CA LEU A 273 -13.84 19.85 -3.09
C LEU A 273 -13.93 18.95 -4.34
N GLY A 274 -15.16 18.56 -4.69
CA GLY A 274 -15.45 17.53 -5.70
C GLY A 274 -15.60 18.01 -7.14
N ASN A 275 -15.27 19.27 -7.45
CA ASN A 275 -15.40 19.78 -8.81
C ASN A 275 -14.41 19.09 -9.76
N ALA A 276 -14.94 18.61 -10.89
CA ALA A 276 -14.18 17.95 -11.95
C ALA A 276 -13.08 18.81 -12.58
N THR A 277 -13.23 20.12 -12.50
CA THR A 277 -12.41 21.10 -13.21
C THR A 277 -11.48 21.86 -12.26
N ASN A 278 -11.28 21.37 -11.03
CA ASN A 278 -10.16 21.85 -10.24
C ASN A 278 -8.85 21.51 -10.97
N GLU A 279 -7.88 22.39 -10.83
CA GLU A 279 -6.55 22.24 -11.41
C GLU A 279 -5.55 22.72 -10.36
N VAL A 280 -5.13 21.81 -9.50
CA VAL A 280 -4.19 22.08 -8.42
C VAL A 280 -3.04 21.09 -8.44
N ALA A 281 -1.82 21.59 -8.59
CA ALA A 281 -0.64 20.73 -8.66
C ALA A 281 -0.34 20.03 -7.32
N THR A 282 -0.56 20.71 -6.18
CA THR A 282 -0.28 20.15 -4.85
C THR A 282 -1.38 20.46 -3.83
N ILE A 283 -1.83 19.44 -3.10
CA ILE A 283 -2.86 19.57 -2.07
C ILE A 283 -2.34 19.25 -0.65
N ASP A 284 -2.83 20.01 0.31
CA ASP A 284 -2.69 19.78 1.75
C ASP A 284 -4.08 19.89 2.42
N LEU A 285 -4.68 18.76 2.80
CA LEU A 285 -6.06 18.70 3.27
C LEU A 285 -6.13 18.13 4.69
N ARG A 286 -6.61 18.92 5.66
CA ARG A 286 -6.56 18.56 7.09
C ARG A 286 -7.89 18.79 7.80
N ALA A 287 -8.54 17.73 8.26
CA ALA A 287 -9.68 17.77 9.15
C ALA A 287 -9.23 17.53 10.60
N ARG A 288 -9.08 18.62 11.38
CA ARG A 288 -8.49 18.59 12.73
C ARG A 288 -9.50 18.95 13.80
N ASN A 289 -9.20 18.59 15.05
CA ASN A 289 -9.97 19.05 16.20
C ASN A 289 -9.78 20.58 16.41
N ALA A 290 -10.61 21.20 17.25
CA ALA A 290 -10.57 22.66 17.46
C ALA A 290 -9.20 23.14 17.98
N ALA A 291 -8.57 22.33 18.84
CA ALA A 291 -7.25 22.60 19.41
C ALA A 291 -6.09 22.40 18.42
N ASP A 292 -6.32 21.78 17.26
CA ASP A 292 -5.30 21.43 16.26
C ASP A 292 -4.22 20.44 16.77
N THR A 293 -4.61 19.55 17.67
CA THR A 293 -3.72 18.57 18.32
C THR A 293 -4.00 17.14 17.90
N ALA A 294 -5.16 16.86 17.30
CA ALA A 294 -5.55 15.53 16.85
C ALA A 294 -6.38 15.61 15.56
N ASP A 295 -6.46 14.50 14.84
CA ASP A 295 -7.30 14.36 13.66
C ASP A 295 -8.76 14.18 14.08
N ALA A 296 -9.66 14.86 13.38
CA ALA A 296 -11.10 14.78 13.62
C ALA A 296 -11.78 13.95 12.53
N ASN A 297 -12.98 13.47 12.81
CA ASN A 297 -13.72 12.57 11.91
C ASN A 297 -14.34 13.27 10.68
N GLY A 298 -13.70 14.32 10.16
CA GLY A 298 -14.18 15.06 9.00
C GLY A 298 -13.79 14.36 7.71
N ALA A 299 -14.76 13.88 6.94
CA ALA A 299 -14.51 13.28 5.63
C ALA A 299 -13.84 14.29 4.68
N ILE A 300 -12.88 13.81 3.90
CA ILE A 300 -12.17 14.59 2.88
C ILE A 300 -12.49 14.01 1.51
N THR A 301 -12.91 14.86 0.58
CA THR A 301 -13.13 14.51 -0.82
C THR A 301 -12.52 15.59 -1.69
N TYR A 302 -11.63 15.18 -2.59
CA TYR A 302 -10.98 16.05 -3.56
C TYR A 302 -11.03 15.44 -4.95
N ARG A 303 -11.35 16.27 -5.94
CA ARG A 303 -11.31 15.91 -7.35
C ARG A 303 -10.52 16.94 -8.14
N ASP A 304 -9.75 16.46 -9.11
CA ASP A 304 -8.94 17.27 -10.02
C ASP A 304 -9.16 16.86 -11.49
N ALA A 305 -8.99 17.81 -12.40
CA ALA A 305 -9.05 17.61 -13.84
C ALA A 305 -7.81 16.91 -14.37
N SER A 306 -6.66 17.15 -13.75
CA SER A 306 -5.37 16.60 -14.13
C SER A 306 -4.84 15.68 -13.02
N GLY A 307 -3.53 15.52 -12.94
CA GLY A 307 -2.87 14.80 -11.86
C GLY A 307 -2.42 15.78 -10.78
N PHE A 308 -2.31 15.29 -9.54
CA PHE A 308 -1.88 16.11 -8.42
C PHE A 308 -1.02 15.33 -7.46
N ASP A 309 -0.22 16.10 -6.71
CA ASP A 309 0.60 15.63 -5.62
C ASP A 309 -0.05 15.92 -4.25
N VAL A 310 0.03 14.96 -3.35
CA VAL A 310 -0.47 15.06 -1.98
C VAL A 310 0.68 15.40 -1.04
N ALA A 311 0.75 16.67 -0.61
CA ALA A 311 1.75 17.11 0.35
C ALA A 311 1.39 16.74 1.80
N ALA A 312 0.09 16.64 2.11
CA ALA A 312 -0.38 16.09 3.37
C ALA A 312 -1.89 15.78 3.33
N VAL A 313 -2.28 14.70 4.01
CA VAL A 313 -3.67 14.49 4.46
C VAL A 313 -3.69 14.15 5.94
N GLN A 314 -4.65 14.72 6.67
CA GLN A 314 -4.89 14.39 8.08
C GLN A 314 -6.39 14.32 8.36
N THR A 315 -6.91 13.13 8.65
CA THR A 315 -8.31 12.94 9.06
C THR A 315 -8.50 11.61 9.79
N ALA A 316 -9.41 11.58 10.78
CA ALA A 316 -9.89 10.32 11.35
C ALA A 316 -11.05 9.72 10.53
N GLY A 317 -11.59 10.48 9.57
CA GLY A 317 -12.68 10.07 8.68
C GLY A 317 -12.19 9.44 7.38
N THR A 318 -13.04 9.44 6.36
CA THR A 318 -12.72 8.89 5.03
C THR A 318 -11.95 9.89 4.16
N LEU A 319 -11.19 9.36 3.21
CA LEU A 319 -10.50 10.12 2.17
C LEU A 319 -10.95 9.62 0.80
N ASN A 320 -11.45 10.50 -0.06
CA ASN A 320 -11.76 10.18 -1.46
C ASN A 320 -10.95 11.11 -2.38
N LEU A 321 -10.05 10.53 -3.17
CA LEU A 321 -9.20 11.25 -4.12
C LEU A 321 -9.53 10.79 -5.55
N THR A 322 -9.82 11.74 -6.43
CA THR A 322 -10.10 11.48 -7.86
C THR A 322 -9.27 12.40 -8.74
N ALA A 323 -8.45 11.83 -9.62
CA ALA A 323 -7.62 12.57 -10.56
C ALA A 323 -8.03 12.24 -12.01
N GLY A 324 -7.94 13.23 -12.91
CA GLY A 324 -7.93 12.97 -14.35
C GLY A 324 -6.55 12.53 -14.87
N GLY A 325 -5.50 12.72 -14.06
CA GLY A 325 -4.12 12.26 -14.28
C GLY A 325 -3.65 11.31 -13.18
N THR A 326 -2.36 11.36 -12.84
CA THR A 326 -1.75 10.56 -11.77
C THR A 326 -2.07 11.12 -10.39
N ILE A 327 -2.13 10.23 -9.39
CA ILE A 327 -2.11 10.62 -7.97
C ILE A 327 -0.70 10.31 -7.44
N THR A 328 0.01 11.32 -6.92
CA THR A 328 1.30 11.14 -6.23
C THR A 328 1.24 11.65 -4.80
N ASP A 329 2.19 11.27 -3.96
CA ASP A 329 2.41 11.89 -2.66
C ASP A 329 3.86 12.38 -2.48
N SER A 330 3.99 13.51 -1.78
CA SER A 330 5.27 14.05 -1.32
C SER A 330 5.32 14.20 0.20
N GLY A 331 4.21 13.93 0.88
CA GLY A 331 4.12 13.86 2.32
C GLY A 331 3.01 12.92 2.79
N ALA A 332 2.90 12.77 4.10
CA ALA A 332 2.09 11.72 4.70
C ALA A 332 0.59 11.88 4.46
N LEU A 333 -0.07 10.77 4.14
CA LEU A 333 -1.51 10.61 4.24
C LEU A 333 -1.84 9.85 5.54
N LEU A 334 -2.40 10.56 6.52
CA LEU A 334 -2.87 10.00 7.79
C LEU A 334 -4.40 9.90 7.77
N VAL A 335 -4.92 8.69 7.61
CA VAL A 335 -6.36 8.45 7.39
C VAL A 335 -6.87 7.34 8.30
N GLY A 336 -7.71 7.70 9.28
CA GLY A 336 -8.33 6.75 10.19
C GLY A 336 -9.45 5.91 9.56
N GLY A 337 -10.12 6.43 8.53
CA GLY A 337 -11.16 5.74 7.78
C GLY A 337 -10.67 5.08 6.49
N THR A 338 -11.60 4.81 5.57
CA THR A 338 -11.27 4.26 4.25
C THR A 338 -10.75 5.35 3.32
N THR A 339 -9.65 5.05 2.64
CA THR A 339 -9.10 5.82 1.53
C THR A 339 -9.56 5.22 0.20
N THR A 340 -10.20 6.00 -0.65
CA THR A 340 -10.59 5.63 -2.02
C THR A 340 -9.79 6.44 -3.02
N LEU A 341 -9.07 5.74 -3.91
CA LEU A 341 -8.21 6.34 -4.94
C LEU A 341 -8.76 6.03 -6.33
N THR A 342 -8.91 7.06 -7.16
CA THR A 342 -9.43 6.94 -8.54
C THR A 342 -8.55 7.75 -9.50
N ALA A 343 -7.74 7.07 -10.32
CA ALA A 343 -6.87 7.69 -11.33
C ALA A 343 -7.21 7.24 -12.77
N GLY A 344 -8.29 6.47 -12.97
CA GLY A 344 -8.68 5.97 -14.28
C GLY A 344 -7.60 5.06 -14.87
N THR A 345 -7.08 5.42 -16.04
CA THR A 345 -5.98 4.71 -16.73
C THR A 345 -4.59 5.18 -16.30
N ASN A 346 -4.49 6.07 -15.32
CA ASN A 346 -3.21 6.64 -14.87
C ASN A 346 -2.70 5.93 -13.62
N ASN A 347 -1.44 6.21 -13.28
CA ASN A 347 -0.78 5.60 -12.12
C ASN A 347 -1.18 6.27 -10.80
N ILE A 348 -1.08 5.49 -9.73
CA ILE A 348 -1.19 5.92 -8.34
C ILE A 348 0.12 5.58 -7.66
N THR A 349 0.86 6.58 -7.20
CA THR A 349 2.09 6.39 -6.44
C THR A 349 1.89 7.03 -5.09
N VAL A 350 1.62 6.23 -4.07
CA VAL A 350 1.45 6.68 -2.69
C VAL A 350 2.51 5.97 -1.86
N ASP A 351 3.74 6.47 -1.95
CA ASP A 351 4.98 5.77 -1.57
C ASP A 351 5.73 6.40 -0.40
N THR A 352 5.20 7.46 0.20
CA THR A 352 5.75 8.05 1.42
C THR A 352 5.70 7.05 2.59
N THR A 353 6.83 6.81 3.24
CA THR A 353 6.97 5.80 4.31
C THR A 353 6.18 6.08 5.59
N SER A 354 5.71 7.32 5.76
CA SER A 354 4.91 7.76 6.90
C SER A 354 3.41 7.79 6.62
N ASN A 355 2.98 7.34 5.44
CA ASN A 355 1.56 7.09 5.16
C ASN A 355 1.00 6.09 6.17
N ASN A 356 -0.22 6.34 6.64
CA ASN A 356 -0.90 5.49 7.60
C ASN A 356 -2.38 5.41 7.21
N PHE A 357 -2.76 4.25 6.69
CA PHE A 357 -4.10 3.92 6.25
C PHE A 357 -4.64 2.75 7.05
N ASN A 358 -5.93 2.82 7.39
CA ASN A 358 -6.64 1.63 7.85
C ASN A 358 -7.05 0.73 6.67
N THR A 359 -7.73 1.31 5.67
CA THR A 359 -8.19 0.59 4.48
C THR A 359 -7.97 1.42 3.24
N VAL A 360 -7.43 0.80 2.17
CA VAL A 360 -7.34 1.42 0.84
C VAL A 360 -8.20 0.67 -0.17
N VAL A 361 -8.99 1.43 -0.93
CA VAL A 361 -9.76 1.01 -2.08
C VAL A 361 -9.18 1.70 -3.32
N VAL A 362 -8.70 0.90 -4.28
CA VAL A 362 -8.34 1.43 -5.60
C VAL A 362 -9.52 1.24 -6.53
N ALA A 363 -10.34 2.29 -6.71
CA ALA A 363 -11.49 2.23 -7.59
C ALA A 363 -11.06 2.09 -9.07
N SER A 364 -9.96 2.75 -9.45
CA SER A 364 -9.27 2.53 -10.73
C SER A 364 -7.86 3.11 -10.69
N GLY A 365 -6.92 2.42 -11.32
CA GLY A 365 -5.56 2.88 -11.57
C GLY A 365 -4.81 1.90 -12.48
N ASN A 366 -3.76 2.38 -13.16
CA ASN A 366 -2.90 1.54 -13.99
C ASN A 366 -1.83 0.85 -13.14
N ASN A 367 -0.68 1.49 -12.90
CA ASN A 367 0.27 1.00 -11.91
C ASN A 367 0.00 1.65 -10.57
N VAL A 368 -0.02 0.85 -9.50
CA VAL A 368 -0.33 1.29 -8.15
C VAL A 368 0.81 0.88 -7.23
N THR A 369 1.37 1.87 -6.53
CA THR A 369 2.31 1.65 -5.41
C THR A 369 1.68 2.21 -4.15
N LEU A 370 1.61 1.38 -3.11
CA LEU A 370 1.13 1.74 -1.78
C LEU A 370 2.22 1.41 -0.75
N VAL A 371 2.62 2.40 0.04
CA VAL A 371 3.48 2.23 1.20
C VAL A 371 2.69 2.63 2.44
N ASP A 372 2.75 1.80 3.48
CA ASP A 372 2.04 2.02 4.74
C ASP A 372 2.94 1.77 5.96
N ALA A 373 2.85 2.66 6.95
CA ALA A 373 3.64 2.64 8.17
C ALA A 373 3.15 1.62 9.21
N ASP A 374 1.95 1.05 9.03
CA ASP A 374 1.40 -0.01 9.85
C ASP A 374 0.71 -1.11 9.00
N ALA A 375 -0.45 -1.61 9.43
CA ALA A 375 -1.14 -2.72 8.81
C ALA A 375 -2.19 -2.19 7.83
N LEU A 376 -2.12 -2.66 6.58
CA LEU A 376 -3.04 -2.22 5.53
C LEU A 376 -4.10 -3.27 5.24
N SER A 377 -5.36 -2.84 5.19
CA SER A 377 -6.44 -3.65 4.59
C SER A 377 -6.79 -3.17 3.18
N LEU A 378 -6.80 -4.09 2.22
CA LEU A 378 -7.26 -3.81 0.86
C LEU A 378 -8.78 -4.00 0.76
N GLY A 379 -9.48 -2.95 0.36
CA GLY A 379 -10.88 -3.03 -0.05
C GLY A 379 -11.02 -3.50 -1.50
N THR A 380 -12.25 -3.46 -2.02
CA THR A 380 -12.54 -3.86 -3.41
C THR A 380 -11.73 -3.00 -4.38
N SER A 381 -10.73 -3.59 -5.03
CA SER A 381 -9.72 -2.83 -5.78
C SER A 381 -9.56 -3.36 -7.20
N THR A 382 -9.44 -2.46 -8.17
CA THR A 382 -9.22 -2.78 -9.59
C THR A 382 -8.00 -2.03 -10.11
N VAL A 383 -7.00 -2.80 -10.55
CA VAL A 383 -5.70 -2.29 -11.03
C VAL A 383 -5.41 -2.88 -12.41
N SER A 384 -5.26 -2.03 -13.43
CA SER A 384 -5.05 -2.48 -14.83
C SER A 384 -3.59 -2.75 -15.21
N GLY A 385 -2.66 -2.44 -14.30
CA GLY A 385 -1.23 -2.69 -14.41
C GLY A 385 -0.70 -3.42 -13.17
N THR A 386 0.43 -2.99 -12.63
CA THR A 386 1.05 -3.63 -11.45
C THR A 386 0.49 -3.10 -10.13
N LEU A 387 0.44 -3.95 -9.11
CA LEU A 387 0.16 -3.56 -7.72
C LEU A 387 1.37 -3.86 -6.82
N ASN A 388 1.99 -2.83 -6.27
CA ASN A 388 3.09 -2.95 -5.30
C ASN A 388 2.59 -2.47 -3.94
N VAL A 389 2.64 -3.34 -2.93
CA VAL A 389 2.22 -3.00 -1.56
C VAL A 389 3.35 -3.29 -0.59
N THR A 390 3.77 -2.27 0.16
CA THR A 390 4.77 -2.38 1.22
C THR A 390 4.20 -1.86 2.53
N THR A 391 4.21 -2.69 3.57
CA THR A 391 3.67 -2.35 4.89
C THR A 391 4.69 -2.69 5.98
N ALA A 392 4.68 -1.92 7.07
CA ALA A 392 5.39 -2.31 8.29
C ALA A 392 4.55 -3.22 9.22
N GLY A 393 3.26 -3.39 8.92
CA GLY A 393 2.32 -4.32 9.54
C GLY A 393 1.81 -5.39 8.57
N ALA A 394 0.71 -6.06 8.93
CA ALA A 394 0.10 -7.11 8.11
C ALA A 394 -0.59 -6.53 6.85
N ILE A 395 -0.64 -7.33 5.79
CA ILE A 395 -1.46 -7.05 4.60
C ILE A 395 -2.70 -7.93 4.67
N THR A 396 -3.87 -7.31 4.75
CA THR A 396 -5.16 -8.02 4.80
C THR A 396 -6.07 -7.52 3.69
N GLN A 397 -7.29 -8.08 3.62
CA GLN A 397 -8.31 -7.57 2.72
C GLN A 397 -9.72 -7.74 3.29
N ILE A 398 -10.60 -6.84 2.87
CA ILE A 398 -12.04 -6.86 3.16
C ILE A 398 -12.90 -6.95 1.88
N GLY A 399 -12.29 -6.72 0.71
CA GLY A 399 -12.94 -6.82 -0.60
C GLY A 399 -12.13 -7.69 -1.56
N ALA A 400 -12.67 -7.89 -2.77
CA ALA A 400 -11.96 -8.60 -3.83
C ALA A 400 -10.93 -7.67 -4.48
N VAL A 401 -9.74 -8.19 -4.77
CA VAL A 401 -8.67 -7.45 -5.44
C VAL A 401 -8.45 -8.04 -6.84
N ALA A 402 -8.58 -7.20 -7.87
CA ALA A 402 -8.38 -7.55 -9.26
C ALA A 402 -7.16 -6.80 -9.83
N VAL A 403 -6.16 -7.55 -10.31
CA VAL A 403 -4.90 -7.02 -10.85
C VAL A 403 -4.53 -7.79 -12.11
N THR A 404 -4.46 -7.09 -13.25
CA THR A 404 -4.09 -7.69 -14.55
C THR A 404 -2.57 -7.78 -14.74
N GLY A 405 -1.79 -6.98 -14.03
CA GLY A 405 -0.33 -7.07 -14.02
C GLY A 405 0.22 -7.92 -12.88
N VAL A 406 1.48 -7.65 -12.52
CA VAL A 406 2.15 -8.31 -11.40
C VAL A 406 1.74 -7.64 -10.08
N THR A 407 1.39 -8.46 -9.09
CA THR A 407 1.26 -8.04 -7.70
C THR A 407 2.53 -8.38 -6.92
N THR A 408 3.14 -7.41 -6.24
CA THR A 408 4.30 -7.62 -5.36
C THR A 408 3.98 -7.14 -3.95
N LEU A 409 4.19 -8.01 -2.95
CA LEU A 409 3.80 -7.76 -1.56
C LEU A 409 5.01 -7.85 -0.62
N VAL A 410 5.10 -6.89 0.30
CA VAL A 410 6.15 -6.79 1.32
C VAL A 410 5.49 -6.47 2.67
N ALA A 411 5.39 -7.46 3.57
CA ALA A 411 4.85 -7.29 4.92
C ALA A 411 5.91 -7.46 6.03
N GLY A 412 7.19 -7.64 5.65
CA GLY A 412 8.28 -7.83 6.59
C GLY A 412 8.10 -9.13 7.40
N VAL A 413 7.97 -8.99 8.72
CA VAL A 413 7.75 -10.10 9.66
C VAL A 413 6.27 -10.39 9.92
N ASN A 414 5.37 -9.69 9.23
CA ASN A 414 3.93 -9.78 9.45
C ASN A 414 3.25 -10.65 8.38
N ASP A 415 2.01 -11.00 8.64
CA ASP A 415 1.24 -11.90 7.79
C ASP A 415 0.63 -11.19 6.57
N ILE A 416 0.40 -11.96 5.50
CA ILE A 416 -0.32 -11.55 4.29
C ILE A 416 -1.52 -12.48 4.13
N THR A 417 -2.74 -11.94 4.21
CA THR A 417 -3.99 -12.70 4.11
C THR A 417 -4.89 -12.10 3.04
N LEU A 418 -4.88 -12.71 1.85
CA LEU A 418 -5.67 -12.32 0.68
C LEU A 418 -6.59 -13.47 0.24
N THR A 419 -7.61 -13.80 1.06
CA THR A 419 -8.35 -15.07 0.99
C THR A 419 -9.78 -15.01 0.41
N ASN A 420 -10.18 -13.88 -0.16
CA ASN A 420 -11.47 -13.70 -0.81
C ASN A 420 -11.48 -14.47 -2.14
N GLY A 421 -12.46 -15.36 -2.33
CA GLY A 421 -12.59 -16.15 -3.56
C GLY A 421 -12.89 -15.34 -4.82
N GLY A 422 -13.27 -14.07 -4.70
CA GLY A 422 -13.45 -13.14 -5.82
C GLY A 422 -12.18 -12.44 -6.27
N ASN A 423 -11.03 -12.69 -5.62
CA ASN A 423 -9.75 -12.17 -6.07
C ASN A 423 -9.44 -12.64 -7.51
N ASN A 424 -8.79 -11.76 -8.26
CA ASN A 424 -8.46 -11.99 -9.67
C ASN A 424 -7.06 -11.42 -9.96
N PHE A 425 -6.04 -12.17 -9.58
CA PHE A 425 -4.64 -11.86 -9.80
C PHE A 425 -4.10 -12.65 -10.99
N THR A 426 -3.38 -11.97 -11.89
CA THR A 426 -2.62 -12.68 -12.93
C THR A 426 -1.36 -13.35 -12.36
N SER A 427 -0.60 -12.60 -11.56
CA SER A 427 0.55 -13.15 -10.84
C SER A 427 0.82 -12.44 -9.52
N VAL A 428 1.39 -13.17 -8.56
CA VAL A 428 1.73 -12.66 -7.22
C VAL A 428 3.16 -13.07 -6.86
N GLY A 429 3.97 -12.12 -6.41
CA GLY A 429 5.27 -12.35 -5.79
C GLY A 429 5.30 -11.82 -4.36
N ILE A 430 5.95 -12.57 -3.47
CA ILE A 430 6.12 -12.20 -2.05
C ILE A 430 7.59 -11.92 -1.77
N THR A 431 7.94 -10.66 -1.56
CA THR A 431 9.32 -10.32 -1.18
C THR A 431 9.59 -10.68 0.28
N SER A 432 8.63 -10.43 1.17
CA SER A 432 8.67 -10.85 2.57
C SER A 432 7.28 -10.92 3.20
N GLY A 433 7.11 -11.89 4.11
CA GLY A 433 5.94 -12.06 4.97
C GLY A 433 6.15 -13.26 5.90
N ASN A 434 5.41 -13.30 7.01
CA ASN A 434 5.44 -14.45 7.93
C ASN A 434 4.50 -15.55 7.44
N ASN A 435 3.22 -15.53 7.79
CA ASN A 435 2.25 -16.42 7.16
C ASN A 435 1.63 -15.75 5.93
N VAL A 436 1.54 -16.48 4.83
CA VAL A 436 0.94 -16.02 3.59
C VAL A 436 -0.20 -16.95 3.20
N SER A 437 -1.39 -16.40 3.00
CA SER A 437 -2.56 -17.12 2.51
C SER A 437 -3.20 -16.37 1.35
N LEU A 438 -3.22 -16.99 0.17
CA LEU A 438 -3.75 -16.43 -1.06
C LEU A 438 -4.89 -17.31 -1.56
N THR A 439 -6.03 -16.70 -1.85
CA THR A 439 -7.12 -17.32 -2.62
C THR A 439 -7.32 -16.52 -3.90
N ASP A 440 -7.47 -17.20 -5.03
CA ASP A 440 -7.78 -16.60 -6.32
C ASP A 440 -8.91 -17.38 -7.03
N GLY A 441 -9.80 -16.68 -7.72
CA GLY A 441 -10.93 -17.30 -8.41
C GLY A 441 -10.56 -17.96 -9.75
N ASN A 442 -9.39 -17.64 -10.31
CA ASN A 442 -8.96 -18.07 -11.64
C ASN A 442 -7.52 -18.63 -11.62
N ALA A 443 -6.78 -18.47 -12.73
CA ALA A 443 -5.43 -19.02 -12.84
C ALA A 443 -4.42 -18.06 -12.19
N LEU A 444 -3.69 -18.55 -11.19
CA LEU A 444 -2.70 -17.77 -10.45
C LEU A 444 -1.28 -18.21 -10.81
N THR A 445 -0.45 -17.28 -11.27
CA THR A 445 1.00 -17.51 -11.35
C THR A 445 1.70 -17.00 -10.09
N LEU A 446 2.39 -17.89 -9.38
CA LEU A 446 3.27 -17.54 -8.28
C LEU A 446 4.64 -17.17 -8.83
N ASN A 447 5.04 -15.92 -8.60
CA ASN A 447 6.40 -15.45 -8.80
C ASN A 447 7.25 -15.79 -7.57
N ALA A 448 8.52 -15.37 -7.57
CA ALA A 448 9.42 -15.61 -6.45
C ALA A 448 8.77 -15.16 -5.12
N SER A 449 8.69 -16.08 -4.17
CA SER A 449 7.97 -15.90 -2.92
C SER A 449 8.79 -16.45 -1.76
N ASN A 450 9.24 -15.56 -0.87
CA ASN A 450 10.01 -15.93 0.32
C ASN A 450 9.21 -15.59 1.58
N VAL A 451 8.95 -16.59 2.42
CA VAL A 451 8.19 -16.41 3.67
C VAL A 451 8.93 -17.00 4.86
N SER A 452 8.73 -16.41 6.04
CA SER A 452 9.30 -16.94 7.29
C SER A 452 8.38 -17.93 8.01
N GLY A 453 7.08 -17.91 7.74
CA GLY A 453 6.06 -18.79 8.29
C GLY A 453 5.44 -19.68 7.21
N THR A 454 4.13 -19.94 7.30
CA THR A 454 3.43 -20.79 6.33
C THR A 454 3.19 -20.09 5.00
N PHE A 455 3.21 -20.84 3.89
CA PHE A 455 2.74 -20.35 2.59
C PHE A 455 1.56 -21.22 2.13
N SER A 456 0.43 -20.60 1.79
CA SER A 456 -0.75 -21.26 1.25
C SER A 456 -1.27 -20.49 0.04
N ALA A 457 -1.44 -21.17 -1.09
CA ALA A 457 -2.13 -20.64 -2.27
C ALA A 457 -3.25 -21.57 -2.69
N ASN A 458 -4.43 -21.03 -2.99
CA ASN A 458 -5.59 -21.74 -3.50
C ASN A 458 -6.15 -21.00 -4.72
N ALA A 459 -6.14 -21.63 -5.90
CA ALA A 459 -6.63 -20.99 -7.13
C ALA A 459 -7.38 -21.98 -8.04
N GLY A 460 -7.90 -21.49 -9.16
CA GLY A 460 -8.40 -22.32 -10.26
C GLY A 460 -7.29 -23.22 -10.81
N ASP A 461 -6.32 -22.63 -11.50
CA ASP A 461 -5.05 -23.25 -11.86
C ASP A 461 -3.92 -22.55 -11.09
N VAL A 462 -2.86 -23.26 -10.72
CA VAL A 462 -1.66 -22.65 -10.14
C VAL A 462 -0.43 -22.93 -11.01
N THR A 463 0.28 -21.87 -11.40
CA THR A 463 1.61 -21.99 -11.99
C THR A 463 2.66 -21.50 -11.00
N VAL A 464 3.58 -22.37 -10.59
CA VAL A 464 4.76 -21.97 -9.81
C VAL A 464 5.83 -21.51 -10.80
N GLY A 465 5.79 -20.23 -11.15
CA GLY A 465 6.67 -19.60 -12.14
C GLY A 465 8.00 -19.12 -11.54
N GLY A 466 8.00 -18.73 -10.27
CA GLY A 466 9.20 -18.43 -9.47
C GLY A 466 9.31 -19.31 -8.24
N ALA A 467 10.50 -19.38 -7.63
CA ALA A 467 10.73 -20.24 -6.48
C ALA A 467 9.87 -19.81 -5.28
N VAL A 468 9.22 -20.77 -4.62
CA VAL A 468 8.43 -20.56 -3.41
C VAL A 468 9.15 -21.22 -2.23
N ALA A 469 9.59 -20.42 -1.27
CA ALA A 469 10.38 -20.89 -0.14
C ALA A 469 9.78 -20.44 1.19
N SER A 470 9.69 -21.39 2.12
CA SER A 470 9.39 -21.13 3.53
C SER A 470 10.53 -21.57 4.44
N THR A 471 10.96 -20.68 5.34
CA THR A 471 12.02 -20.99 6.32
C THR A 471 11.51 -21.49 7.66
N GLY A 472 10.23 -21.33 7.98
CA GLY A 472 9.67 -21.67 9.30
C GLY A 472 8.29 -22.33 9.29
N GLY A 473 7.66 -22.52 8.14
CA GLY A 473 6.33 -23.14 8.04
C GLY A 473 6.16 -24.09 6.86
N ALA A 474 5.00 -24.73 6.80
CA ALA A 474 4.62 -25.58 5.68
C ALA A 474 4.33 -24.76 4.42
N VAL A 475 4.51 -25.39 3.25
CA VAL A 475 4.08 -24.84 1.96
C VAL A 475 2.93 -25.67 1.42
N SER A 476 1.81 -25.02 1.09
CA SER A 476 0.62 -25.62 0.51
C SER A 476 0.27 -24.90 -0.80
N VAL A 477 0.22 -25.66 -1.90
CA VAL A 477 -0.24 -25.17 -3.21
C VAL A 477 -1.43 -26.00 -3.62
N THR A 478 -2.60 -25.38 -3.70
CA THR A 478 -3.86 -26.02 -4.09
C THR A 478 -4.40 -25.37 -5.35
N ALA A 479 -4.75 -26.19 -6.33
CA ALA A 479 -5.47 -25.80 -7.51
C ALA A 479 -6.74 -26.64 -7.66
N ASN A 480 -7.86 -26.03 -8.01
CA ASN A 480 -9.09 -26.75 -8.34
C ASN A 480 -8.90 -27.62 -9.59
N ASN A 481 -8.15 -27.10 -10.55
CA ASN A 481 -7.89 -27.70 -11.86
C ASN A 481 -6.49 -28.31 -11.84
N SER A 482 -5.45 -27.60 -12.31
CA SER A 482 -4.09 -28.15 -12.46
C SER A 482 -3.02 -27.31 -11.75
N VAL A 483 -1.92 -27.97 -11.41
CA VAL A 483 -0.69 -27.30 -10.95
C VAL A 483 0.42 -27.51 -11.98
N THR A 484 1.01 -26.42 -12.47
CA THR A 484 2.24 -26.43 -13.28
C THR A 484 3.39 -25.91 -12.44
N GLN A 485 4.39 -26.76 -12.18
CA GLN A 485 5.54 -26.41 -11.37
C GLN A 485 6.78 -26.20 -12.26
N SER A 486 7.04 -24.94 -12.58
CA SER A 486 8.18 -24.51 -13.41
C SER A 486 9.38 -24.01 -12.58
N ALA A 487 9.20 -23.87 -11.27
CA ALA A 487 10.22 -23.44 -10.33
C ALA A 487 10.15 -24.19 -8.99
N ASN A 488 11.22 -24.10 -8.20
CA ASN A 488 11.39 -24.90 -6.99
C ASN A 488 10.39 -24.52 -5.90
N ILE A 489 9.99 -25.51 -5.10
CA ILE A 489 9.27 -25.31 -3.84
C ILE A 489 10.15 -25.83 -2.70
N SER A 490 10.28 -25.06 -1.61
CA SER A 490 11.08 -25.49 -0.45
C SER A 490 10.41 -25.15 0.87
N ALA A 491 10.45 -26.10 1.81
CA ALA A 491 10.18 -25.87 3.22
C ALA A 491 11.38 -26.35 4.07
N VAL A 492 11.76 -25.58 5.09
CA VAL A 492 12.89 -25.95 5.97
C VAL A 492 12.43 -26.76 7.18
N GLY A 493 13.29 -27.64 7.70
CA GLY A 493 13.03 -28.38 8.93
C GLY A 493 11.95 -29.45 8.78
N ALA A 494 11.14 -29.66 9.81
CA ALA A 494 10.08 -30.67 9.83
C ALA A 494 8.79 -30.25 9.09
N ASN A 495 8.85 -29.17 8.32
CA ASN A 495 7.69 -28.58 7.66
C ASN A 495 7.33 -29.31 6.37
N ASN A 496 6.04 -29.58 6.19
CA ASN A 496 5.55 -30.31 5.03
C ASN A 496 5.47 -29.41 3.79
N VAL A 497 5.61 -30.03 2.62
CA VAL A 497 5.18 -29.44 1.35
C VAL A 497 4.00 -30.24 0.82
N THR A 498 2.89 -29.58 0.53
CA THR A 498 1.69 -30.20 -0.02
C THR A 498 1.32 -29.51 -1.32
N VAL A 499 1.16 -30.28 -2.40
CA VAL A 499 0.71 -29.81 -3.70
C VAL A 499 -0.53 -30.62 -4.10
N THR A 500 -1.63 -29.94 -4.34
CA THR A 500 -2.92 -30.56 -4.67
C THR A 500 -3.48 -29.96 -5.95
N ALA A 501 -3.84 -30.81 -6.91
CA ALA A 501 -4.64 -30.48 -8.09
C ALA A 501 -5.93 -31.30 -8.02
N THR A 502 -7.06 -30.71 -7.60
CA THR A 502 -8.26 -31.48 -7.22
C THR A 502 -8.84 -32.30 -8.37
N THR A 503 -8.96 -31.71 -9.56
CA THR A 503 -9.58 -32.35 -10.72
C THR A 503 -8.62 -32.63 -11.87
N GLY A 504 -7.51 -31.89 -11.96
CA GLY A 504 -6.55 -31.95 -13.05
C GLY A 504 -5.23 -32.61 -12.65
N SER A 505 -4.15 -32.22 -13.34
CA SER A 505 -2.83 -32.83 -13.19
C SER A 505 -1.87 -31.94 -12.42
N ILE A 506 -0.85 -32.55 -11.80
CA ILE A 506 0.36 -31.86 -11.36
C ILE A 506 1.46 -32.15 -12.38
N THR A 507 2.07 -31.11 -12.95
CA THR A 507 3.15 -31.24 -13.93
C THR A 507 4.38 -30.45 -13.50
N MET A 508 5.47 -31.14 -13.20
CA MET A 508 6.76 -30.51 -12.91
C MET A 508 7.64 -30.43 -14.15
N ALA A 509 8.42 -29.35 -14.27
CA ALA A 509 9.51 -29.31 -15.24
C ALA A 509 10.69 -30.23 -14.82
N PRO A 510 11.49 -30.76 -15.76
CA PRO A 510 12.43 -31.86 -15.47
C PRO A 510 13.51 -31.56 -14.41
N ALA A 511 14.00 -30.31 -14.36
CA ALA A 511 15.05 -29.88 -13.45
C ALA A 511 14.51 -29.25 -12.15
N VAL A 512 13.19 -29.17 -11.98
CA VAL A 512 12.56 -28.52 -10.83
C VAL A 512 12.54 -29.46 -9.63
N THR A 513 12.84 -28.90 -8.47
CA THR A 513 12.87 -29.63 -7.21
C THR A 513 11.78 -29.15 -6.24
N THR A 514 11.24 -30.09 -5.49
CA THR A 514 10.50 -29.81 -4.27
C THR A 514 11.27 -30.38 -3.09
N THR A 515 11.61 -29.52 -2.13
CA THR A 515 12.47 -29.89 -1.00
C THR A 515 11.78 -29.70 0.33
N SER A 516 11.98 -30.65 1.24
CA SER A 516 11.73 -30.48 2.67
C SER A 516 12.93 -30.98 3.47
N GLY A 517 13.11 -30.50 4.70
CA GLY A 517 14.14 -31.00 5.62
C GLY A 517 13.83 -32.44 6.07
N THR A 518 12.96 -32.58 7.07
CA THR A 518 12.43 -33.86 7.57
C THR A 518 10.91 -33.94 7.44
N GLY A 519 10.26 -32.90 6.93
CA GLY A 519 8.82 -32.88 6.69
C GLY A 519 8.41 -33.72 5.49
N ALA A 520 7.14 -34.11 5.43
CA ALA A 520 6.62 -34.90 4.33
C ALA A 520 6.41 -34.04 3.07
N ILE A 521 6.59 -34.65 1.90
CA ILE A 521 6.18 -34.07 0.61
C ILE A 521 4.96 -34.85 0.13
N ASN A 522 3.82 -34.18 -0.04
CA ASN A 522 2.55 -34.78 -0.45
C ASN A 522 2.08 -34.17 -1.77
N TYR A 523 1.94 -34.99 -2.81
CA TYR A 523 1.46 -34.59 -4.13
C TYR A 523 0.17 -35.35 -4.43
N THR A 524 -0.95 -34.65 -4.61
CA THR A 524 -2.25 -35.27 -4.91
C THR A 524 -2.87 -34.64 -6.15
N ALA A 525 -3.09 -35.41 -7.20
CA ALA A 525 -3.73 -34.95 -8.44
C ALA A 525 -5.00 -35.76 -8.74
N GLY A 526 -5.99 -35.10 -9.35
CA GLY A 526 -7.19 -35.75 -9.89
C GLY A 526 -6.88 -36.68 -11.07
N ILE A 527 -5.88 -36.34 -11.89
CA ILE A 527 -5.48 -37.12 -13.07
C ILE A 527 -4.02 -37.59 -12.91
N ASN A 528 -3.05 -36.92 -13.53
CA ASN A 528 -1.67 -37.37 -13.56
C ASN A 528 -0.80 -36.56 -12.59
N VAL A 529 0.26 -37.18 -12.09
CA VAL A 529 1.39 -36.48 -11.47
C VAL A 529 2.64 -36.74 -12.29
N THR A 530 3.18 -35.72 -12.94
CA THR A 530 4.46 -35.79 -13.67
C THR A 530 5.55 -35.14 -12.83
N LEU A 531 6.56 -35.91 -12.44
CA LEU A 531 7.57 -35.52 -11.46
C LEU A 531 8.89 -35.05 -12.09
N GLY A 532 9.41 -33.94 -11.57
CA GLY A 532 10.80 -33.54 -11.66
C GLY A 532 11.57 -34.26 -10.56
N SER A 533 11.93 -33.58 -9.48
CA SER A 533 12.53 -34.20 -8.29
C SER A 533 11.85 -33.79 -6.98
N LEU A 534 11.52 -34.76 -6.13
CA LEU A 534 11.03 -34.58 -4.77
C LEU A 534 12.11 -35.06 -3.80
N THR A 535 12.60 -34.21 -2.90
CA THR A 535 13.71 -34.52 -1.99
C THR A 535 13.38 -34.14 -0.55
N THR A 536 13.35 -35.13 0.36
CA THR A 536 13.16 -34.88 1.79
C THR A 536 13.82 -35.96 2.65
N GLY A 537 14.17 -35.62 3.89
CA GLY A 537 14.48 -36.58 4.95
C GLY A 537 13.22 -37.23 5.57
N GLY A 538 12.03 -36.77 5.20
CA GLY A 538 10.74 -37.35 5.58
C GLY A 538 10.17 -38.30 4.52
N ALA A 539 8.84 -38.46 4.55
CA ALA A 539 8.09 -39.28 3.61
C ALA A 539 7.78 -38.53 2.31
N VAL A 540 7.74 -39.24 1.19
CA VAL A 540 7.16 -38.75 -0.07
C VAL A 540 5.89 -39.54 -0.38
N ASN A 541 4.76 -38.84 -0.49
CA ASN A 541 3.47 -39.43 -0.82
C ASN A 541 2.93 -38.82 -2.11
N VAL A 542 2.80 -39.62 -3.16
CA VAL A 542 2.26 -39.19 -4.45
C VAL A 542 1.01 -39.98 -4.77
N LEU A 543 -0.06 -39.28 -5.09
CA LEU A 543 -1.37 -39.83 -5.41
C LEU A 543 -1.91 -39.20 -6.71
N ALA A 544 -2.12 -40.03 -7.72
CA ALA A 544 -2.84 -39.73 -8.94
C ALA A 544 -4.19 -40.47 -8.89
N ASN A 545 -5.30 -39.76 -8.65
CA ASN A 545 -6.60 -40.37 -8.32
C ASN A 545 -7.39 -40.91 -9.53
N GLY A 546 -6.99 -40.53 -10.74
CA GLY A 546 -7.64 -40.93 -11.99
C GLY A 546 -6.67 -41.03 -13.17
N GLY A 547 -5.37 -41.15 -12.88
CA GLY A 547 -4.32 -41.19 -13.88
C GLY A 547 -3.03 -41.81 -13.37
N SER A 548 -1.91 -41.41 -13.96
CA SER A 548 -0.59 -42.02 -13.79
C SER A 548 0.36 -41.15 -12.97
N VAL A 549 1.32 -41.79 -12.31
CA VAL A 549 2.50 -41.12 -11.76
C VAL A 549 3.65 -41.32 -12.75
N LEU A 550 4.16 -40.24 -13.34
CA LEU A 550 5.09 -40.24 -14.46
C LEU A 550 6.39 -39.51 -14.09
N SER A 551 7.47 -39.86 -14.79
CA SER A 551 8.74 -39.13 -14.76
C SER A 551 8.76 -38.07 -15.87
N ALA A 552 9.16 -36.84 -15.56
CA ALA A 552 9.37 -35.82 -16.57
C ALA A 552 10.59 -36.17 -17.43
N VAL A 553 10.50 -36.00 -18.76
CA VAL A 553 11.60 -36.33 -19.67
C VAL A 553 12.85 -35.50 -19.33
N GLY A 554 13.96 -36.17 -19.02
CA GLY A 554 15.21 -35.53 -18.65
C GLY A 554 15.36 -35.21 -17.14
N SER A 555 14.43 -35.66 -16.29
CA SER A 555 14.60 -35.55 -14.83
C SER A 555 15.68 -36.50 -14.32
N GLY A 556 16.36 -36.12 -13.25
CA GLY A 556 17.24 -37.01 -12.48
C GLY A 556 16.47 -37.96 -11.55
N THR A 557 16.93 -38.12 -10.32
CA THR A 557 16.19 -38.88 -9.29
C THR A 557 14.86 -38.18 -8.98
N ASN A 558 13.75 -38.86 -9.27
CA ASN A 558 12.41 -38.33 -9.08
C ASN A 558 12.00 -38.25 -7.61
N VAL A 559 12.40 -39.23 -6.80
CA VAL A 559 12.05 -39.29 -5.37
C VAL A 559 13.30 -39.61 -4.56
N THR A 560 13.64 -38.74 -3.61
CA THR A 560 14.62 -38.98 -2.55
C THR A 560 13.90 -38.77 -1.21
N ALA A 561 13.80 -39.82 -0.40
CA ALA A 561 13.05 -39.82 0.86
C ALA A 561 13.86 -40.46 2.00
N GLY A 562 13.65 -39.98 3.23
CA GLY A 562 14.26 -40.54 4.45
C GLY A 562 13.29 -41.28 5.37
N ALA A 563 12.05 -41.50 4.91
CA ALA A 563 11.04 -42.29 5.61
C ALA A 563 10.12 -43.05 4.62
N ASN A 564 9.20 -43.84 5.17
CA ASN A 564 8.23 -44.63 4.41
C ASN A 564 7.46 -43.76 3.42
N SER A 565 7.43 -44.15 2.15
CA SER A 565 6.93 -43.35 1.04
C SER A 565 5.93 -44.14 0.20
N THR A 566 5.03 -43.44 -0.49
CA THR A 566 3.95 -44.03 -1.28
C THR A 566 3.88 -43.42 -2.67
N LEU A 567 3.71 -44.26 -3.70
CA LEU A 567 3.40 -43.85 -5.07
C LEU A 567 2.14 -44.58 -5.54
N GLN A 568 1.06 -43.84 -5.75
CA GLN A 568 -0.26 -44.40 -6.04
C GLN A 568 -0.84 -43.80 -7.32
N ALA A 569 -1.24 -44.66 -8.25
CA ALA A 569 -1.91 -44.34 -9.50
C ALA A 569 -3.22 -45.13 -9.59
N PHE A 570 -4.35 -44.44 -9.46
CA PHE A 570 -5.66 -45.01 -9.67
C PHE A 570 -6.06 -44.80 -11.13
N ASN A 571 -6.35 -45.87 -11.85
CA ASN A 571 -6.66 -45.90 -13.29
C ASN A 571 -5.47 -45.51 -14.20
N GLY A 572 -4.24 -45.71 -13.72
CA GLY A 572 -3.02 -45.47 -14.48
C GLY A 572 -1.83 -46.29 -13.98
N VAL A 573 -0.64 -45.93 -14.45
CA VAL A 573 0.63 -46.61 -14.16
C VAL A 573 1.53 -45.77 -13.26
N VAL A 574 2.50 -46.42 -12.61
CA VAL A 574 3.59 -45.74 -11.88
C VAL A 574 4.89 -45.92 -12.66
N GLY A 575 5.28 -44.91 -13.43
CA GLY A 575 6.41 -44.96 -14.38
C GLY A 575 6.09 -45.74 -15.65
N THR A 576 6.90 -45.57 -16.69
CA THR A 576 6.78 -46.29 -17.96
C THR A 576 8.10 -46.93 -18.37
N GLN A 577 8.09 -47.85 -19.33
CA GLN A 577 9.31 -48.46 -19.86
C GLN A 577 10.25 -47.43 -20.50
N ALA A 578 9.67 -46.43 -21.19
CA ALA A 578 10.41 -45.37 -21.87
C ALA A 578 10.94 -44.30 -20.89
N ALA A 579 10.24 -44.10 -19.77
CA ALA A 579 10.63 -43.18 -18.71
C ALA A 579 10.34 -43.80 -17.33
N PRO A 580 11.26 -44.65 -16.83
CA PRO A 580 11.20 -45.20 -15.48
C PRO A 580 11.25 -44.09 -14.42
N LEU A 581 10.52 -44.26 -13.32
CA LEU A 581 10.71 -43.39 -12.14
C LEU A 581 11.97 -43.81 -11.38
N THR A 582 12.87 -42.86 -11.14
CA THR A 582 14.08 -43.11 -10.33
C THR A 582 13.83 -42.73 -8.87
N VAL A 583 14.03 -43.66 -7.95
CA VAL A 583 13.69 -43.51 -6.52
C VAL A 583 14.85 -43.88 -5.59
N SER A 584 15.00 -43.14 -4.50
CA SER A 584 15.97 -43.39 -3.43
C SER A 584 15.27 -43.20 -2.09
N VAL A 585 14.99 -44.29 -1.38
CA VAL A 585 14.34 -44.24 -0.06
C VAL A 585 15.30 -44.82 0.97
N ASN A 586 15.85 -43.97 1.82
CA ASN A 586 16.85 -44.38 2.81
C ASN A 586 16.88 -43.46 4.05
N PRO A 587 16.52 -43.97 5.25
CA PRO A 587 15.89 -45.28 5.48
C PRO A 587 14.42 -45.28 5.03
N GLY A 588 13.80 -46.46 4.93
CA GLY A 588 12.34 -46.58 4.81
C GLY A 588 11.88 -47.54 3.73
N THR A 589 10.57 -47.76 3.67
CA THR A 589 9.93 -48.60 2.65
C THR A 589 9.25 -47.76 1.56
N LEU A 590 9.07 -48.37 0.39
CA LEU A 590 8.29 -47.80 -0.70
C LEU A 590 7.06 -48.66 -0.95
N SER A 591 5.88 -48.07 -0.82
CA SER A 591 4.61 -48.69 -1.21
C SER A 591 4.20 -48.22 -2.60
N ILE A 592 3.80 -49.15 -3.46
CA ILE A 592 3.38 -48.84 -4.82
C ILE A 592 2.01 -49.44 -5.09
N ARG A 593 1.14 -48.63 -5.67
CA ARG A 593 -0.20 -49.03 -6.09
C ARG A 593 -0.49 -48.46 -7.47
N ALA A 594 -0.82 -49.33 -8.42
CA ALA A 594 -1.26 -48.95 -9.76
C ALA A 594 -2.48 -49.82 -10.07
N THR A 595 -3.64 -49.24 -10.39
CA THR A 595 -4.89 -50.03 -10.55
C THR A 595 -5.29 -50.29 -12.01
N THR A 596 -4.46 -49.94 -12.99
CA THR A 596 -4.69 -50.28 -14.40
C THR A 596 -3.36 -50.57 -15.09
N ALA A 597 -3.35 -51.52 -16.02
CA ALA A 597 -2.19 -51.78 -16.87
C ALA A 597 -2.33 -50.99 -18.18
N VAL A 598 -1.28 -50.28 -18.58
CA VAL A 598 -1.19 -49.63 -19.89
C VAL A 598 -0.08 -50.31 -20.67
N ALA A 599 -0.41 -50.85 -21.85
CA ALA A 599 0.49 -51.68 -22.65
C ALA A 599 1.13 -52.85 -21.87
N GLY A 600 0.36 -53.44 -20.94
CA GLY A 600 0.82 -54.55 -20.10
C GLY A 600 1.72 -54.17 -18.93
N ILE A 601 1.99 -52.88 -18.70
CA ILE A 601 2.82 -52.38 -17.59
C ILE A 601 1.92 -51.79 -16.51
N SER A 602 2.17 -52.15 -15.25
CA SER A 602 1.51 -51.56 -14.08
C SER A 602 2.44 -50.60 -13.33
N ALA A 603 3.72 -50.93 -13.20
CA ALA A 603 4.71 -50.05 -12.56
C ALA A 603 6.14 -50.31 -13.08
N PHE A 604 6.94 -49.26 -13.28
CA PHE A 604 8.31 -49.34 -13.77
C PHE A 604 9.23 -48.32 -13.06
N LEU A 605 10.12 -48.82 -12.18
CA LEU A 605 10.97 -47.98 -11.31
C LEU A 605 12.43 -48.48 -11.26
N THR A 606 13.36 -47.57 -10.93
CA THR A 606 14.79 -47.85 -10.72
C THR A 606 15.32 -47.10 -9.50
N GLY A 607 16.38 -47.60 -8.85
CA GLY A 607 17.09 -46.95 -7.74
C GLY A 607 17.20 -47.79 -6.46
N ALA A 608 17.38 -47.16 -5.30
CA ALA A 608 17.76 -47.85 -4.05
C ALA A 608 16.70 -47.70 -2.94
N VAL A 609 16.43 -48.79 -2.23
CA VAL A 609 15.59 -48.84 -1.02
C VAL A 609 16.31 -49.69 0.04
N LEU A 610 16.59 -49.11 1.21
CA LEU A 610 17.45 -49.69 2.27
C LEU A 610 16.68 -49.78 3.62
N PRO A 611 17.09 -50.65 4.57
CA PRO A 611 17.15 -52.12 4.54
C PRO A 611 16.01 -52.83 5.32
N SER A 612 14.91 -52.17 5.69
CA SER A 612 13.74 -52.84 6.30
C SER A 612 12.70 -53.34 5.26
N ASN A 613 13.15 -53.72 4.05
CA ASN A 613 12.35 -53.85 2.82
C ASN A 613 11.07 -54.69 2.92
N ALA A 614 9.93 -54.02 2.75
CA ALA A 614 8.84 -54.53 1.93
C ALA A 614 8.56 -53.48 0.85
N LEU A 615 8.87 -53.80 -0.42
CA LEU A 615 8.13 -53.21 -1.53
C LEU A 615 6.71 -53.75 -1.38
N THR A 616 5.82 -52.95 -0.83
CA THR A 616 4.43 -53.38 -0.64
C THR A 616 3.66 -53.03 -1.90
N GLN A 617 3.33 -54.07 -2.69
CA GLN A 617 2.35 -53.95 -3.76
C GLN A 617 0.95 -54.01 -3.14
N LEU A 618 0.20 -52.92 -3.24
CA LEU A 618 -1.17 -52.87 -2.74
C LEU A 618 -2.13 -52.83 -3.92
N ASN A 619 -2.86 -53.92 -4.19
CA ASN A 619 -3.86 -54.02 -5.27
C ASN A 619 -3.34 -53.60 -6.66
N VAL A 620 -2.27 -54.26 -7.13
CA VAL A 620 -1.83 -54.12 -8.53
C VAL A 620 -2.60 -55.15 -9.39
N PRO A 621 -3.35 -54.75 -10.44
CA PRO A 621 -3.99 -55.66 -11.39
C PRO A 621 -2.94 -56.51 -12.12
N PRO A 622 -3.36 -57.58 -12.83
CA PRO A 622 -2.45 -58.35 -13.66
C PRO A 622 -1.76 -57.44 -14.69
N GLY A 623 -0.46 -57.23 -14.49
CA GLY A 623 0.40 -56.41 -15.34
C GLY A 623 1.83 -56.45 -14.84
N LEU A 624 2.77 -56.08 -15.71
CA LEU A 624 4.20 -56.14 -15.45
C LEU A 624 4.61 -55.06 -14.45
N VAL A 625 5.25 -55.48 -13.36
CA VAL A 625 5.89 -54.59 -12.40
C VAL A 625 7.40 -54.81 -12.49
N CYS A 626 8.17 -53.75 -12.73
CA CYS A 626 9.63 -53.81 -12.82
C CYS A 626 10.29 -52.92 -11.77
N PHE A 627 11.27 -53.46 -11.06
CA PHE A 627 12.15 -52.71 -10.15
C PHE A 627 13.61 -53.08 -10.44
N ASN A 628 14.47 -52.09 -10.70
CA ASN A 628 15.88 -52.29 -11.06
C ASN A 628 16.10 -53.29 -12.21
N GLY A 629 15.20 -53.28 -13.19
CA GLY A 629 15.27 -54.19 -14.35
C GLY A 629 14.81 -55.62 -14.05
N CYS A 630 14.34 -55.93 -12.85
CA CYS A 630 13.78 -57.23 -12.50
C CYS A 630 12.24 -57.18 -12.42
N PRO A 631 11.52 -58.16 -13.01
CA PRO A 631 10.09 -58.30 -12.84
C PRO A 631 9.77 -58.69 -11.39
N VAL A 632 8.76 -58.06 -10.82
CA VAL A 632 8.20 -58.39 -9.50
C VAL A 632 6.90 -59.17 -9.73
N PRO A 633 6.82 -60.47 -9.37
CA PRO A 633 5.65 -61.28 -9.63
C PRO A 633 4.39 -60.68 -8.96
N PRO A 634 3.22 -60.68 -9.62
CA PRO A 634 1.98 -60.23 -9.01
C PRO A 634 1.58 -61.16 -7.86
N VAL A 635 1.28 -60.61 -6.70
CA VAL A 635 0.80 -61.36 -5.53
C VAL A 635 -0.67 -61.76 -5.69
N THR A 636 -0.94 -62.85 -6.43
CA THR A 636 -2.31 -63.42 -6.53
C THR A 636 -2.49 -64.76 -5.80
N ASN A 637 -1.58 -65.20 -4.92
CA ASN A 637 -1.79 -66.39 -4.09
C ASN A 637 -1.08 -66.29 -2.71
N PRO A 638 -1.76 -66.47 -1.56
CA PRO A 638 -1.16 -66.29 -0.23
C PRO A 638 -0.22 -67.43 0.25
N VAL A 639 -0.05 -68.54 -0.48
CA VAL A 639 0.64 -69.72 0.12
C VAL A 639 1.55 -70.54 -0.82
N GLY A 640 1.95 -70.04 -1.99
CA GLY A 640 2.82 -70.83 -2.86
C GLY A 640 3.49 -70.03 -3.96
N GLY A 641 4.72 -69.57 -3.70
CA GLY A 641 5.53 -68.83 -4.67
C GLY A 641 6.73 -68.13 -4.06
N LEU A 642 7.40 -68.76 -3.08
CA LEU A 642 8.65 -68.25 -2.50
C LEU A 642 9.76 -69.27 -2.74
N SER A 643 10.44 -69.16 -3.87
CA SER A 643 11.74 -69.79 -4.12
C SER A 643 12.46 -69.00 -5.19
N GLY A 644 13.24 -67.98 -4.79
CA GLY A 644 14.28 -67.38 -5.64
C GLY A 644 14.10 -65.91 -6.02
N LEU A 645 14.95 -65.07 -5.41
CA LEU A 645 15.48 -63.78 -5.88
C LEU A 645 14.53 -62.60 -6.19
N ILE A 646 14.44 -61.67 -5.24
CA ILE A 646 14.66 -60.24 -5.51
C ILE A 646 15.69 -59.75 -4.47
N PRO A 647 16.96 -59.48 -4.85
CA PRO A 647 18.00 -59.13 -3.90
C PRO A 647 17.87 -57.66 -3.50
N SER A 648 17.23 -57.44 -2.35
CA SER A 648 17.38 -56.20 -1.59
C SER A 648 17.69 -56.56 -0.14
N PHE A 649 18.84 -57.22 0.06
CA PHE A 649 19.48 -57.32 1.37
C PHE A 649 20.67 -56.35 1.38
N SER A 650 20.74 -55.49 2.40
CA SER A 650 22.01 -54.92 2.82
C SER A 650 22.44 -55.63 4.10
N LEU A 651 23.68 -56.10 4.15
CA LEU A 651 24.44 -56.14 5.40
C LEU A 651 25.88 -55.76 5.05
N SER A 652 26.00 -54.45 4.77
CA SER A 652 27.21 -53.76 4.33
C SER A 652 27.68 -54.17 2.93
N SER A 653 28.27 -53.22 2.23
CA SER A 653 29.33 -53.47 1.26
C SER A 653 30.41 -54.32 1.95
N ALA A 654 30.24 -55.65 2.00
CA ALA A 654 31.10 -56.55 2.74
C ALA A 654 32.06 -57.26 1.79
N ILE A 655 33.30 -56.77 1.79
CA ILE A 655 34.49 -57.49 1.34
C ILE A 655 34.71 -58.65 2.35
N PRO A 656 35.02 -59.88 1.91
CA PRO A 656 34.96 -61.06 2.78
C PRO A 656 36.23 -61.29 3.59
N TRP A 657 36.17 -61.37 4.93
CA TRP A 657 37.19 -62.07 5.74
C TRP A 657 36.56 -62.90 6.89
N TYR A 658 36.78 -64.22 6.78
CA TYR A 658 36.92 -65.30 7.77
C TYR A 658 36.51 -65.07 9.25
N ILE A 659 35.61 -65.92 9.80
CA ILE A 659 35.83 -66.91 10.89
C ILE A 659 34.49 -67.56 11.32
N ARG A 660 34.57 -68.84 11.74
CA ARG A 660 33.49 -69.76 12.15
C ARG A 660 32.88 -69.47 13.54
N GLN A 661 31.61 -69.91 13.68
CA GLN A 661 30.95 -70.56 14.85
C GLN A 661 30.25 -69.69 15.93
N PRO A 662 29.29 -70.23 16.76
CA PRO A 662 27.85 -70.32 16.46
C PRO A 662 26.91 -69.97 17.66
N SER A 663 25.99 -69.00 17.55
CA SER A 663 24.79 -68.94 18.42
C SER A 663 23.81 -67.84 18.00
N ASP A 664 22.63 -68.28 17.54
CA ASP A 664 21.33 -67.60 17.40
C ASP A 664 21.08 -66.45 16.41
N PRO A 665 19.87 -66.37 15.79
CA PRO A 665 19.62 -65.69 14.52
C PRO A 665 18.93 -64.31 14.67
N PRO A 666 19.07 -63.37 13.71
CA PRO A 666 18.09 -62.30 13.51
C PRO A 666 17.01 -62.72 12.51
N LEU A 667 15.78 -62.57 13.00
CA LEU A 667 14.48 -62.93 12.44
C LEU A 667 14.11 -62.13 11.17
N ILE A 668 13.52 -62.83 10.20
CA ILE A 668 12.66 -62.26 9.15
C ILE A 668 11.29 -61.97 9.78
N SER A 669 10.83 -60.72 9.75
CA SER A 669 9.48 -60.36 10.19
C SER A 669 8.51 -60.40 9.00
N VAL A 670 7.76 -61.50 8.89
CA VAL A 670 6.47 -61.56 8.19
C VAL A 670 5.42 -61.75 9.29
N VAL A 671 4.47 -60.82 9.42
CA VAL A 671 3.34 -61.04 10.33
C VAL A 671 2.37 -62.02 9.66
N SER A 672 2.47 -63.29 10.05
CA SER A 672 1.35 -64.24 10.06
C SER A 672 1.63 -65.31 11.10
N THR A 673 0.70 -65.48 12.04
CA THR A 673 0.76 -66.47 13.11
C THR A 673 0.64 -67.91 12.60
N TYR A 674 1.58 -68.75 13.04
CA TYR A 674 1.55 -70.23 13.14
C TYR A 674 1.84 -71.07 11.89
N LEU A 675 2.93 -71.87 11.94
CA LEU A 675 3.01 -73.34 11.76
C LEU A 675 4.50 -73.82 11.70
N PRO A 676 4.79 -75.11 11.99
CA PRO A 676 6.04 -75.58 12.60
C PRO A 676 7.04 -76.24 11.65
N GLU A 677 8.23 -76.48 12.21
CA GLU A 677 9.38 -77.19 11.64
C GLU A 677 9.01 -78.49 10.93
N THR A 678 9.18 -78.54 9.61
CA THR A 678 9.77 -79.67 8.87
C THR A 678 9.90 -79.30 7.39
N VAL A 679 10.93 -79.85 6.74
CA VAL A 679 11.25 -79.83 5.30
C VAL A 679 12.27 -78.75 4.84
N VAL A 680 13.55 -79.05 5.09
CA VAL A 680 14.67 -78.66 4.22
C VAL A 680 15.34 -79.96 3.74
N ALA A 681 15.49 -80.14 2.44
CA ALA A 681 16.38 -81.15 1.85
C ALA A 681 17.33 -80.46 0.86
N GLU A 682 18.62 -80.69 1.08
CA GLU A 682 19.78 -80.07 0.42
C GLU A 682 19.95 -80.51 -1.04
N ALA A 683 20.55 -79.64 -1.86
CA ALA A 683 21.31 -80.03 -3.06
C ALA A 683 22.60 -79.21 -3.17
N LYS A 684 23.74 -79.92 -3.33
CA LYS A 684 25.11 -79.37 -3.49
C LYS A 684 25.32 -78.78 -4.89
N LEU A 685 26.19 -77.76 -4.99
CA LEU A 685 26.73 -77.24 -6.24
C LEU A 685 28.27 -77.25 -6.20
N ASP A 686 28.90 -77.83 -7.23
CA ASP A 686 30.35 -77.85 -7.43
C ASP A 686 30.88 -76.51 -7.98
N VAL A 687 32.09 -76.13 -7.55
CA VAL A 687 32.82 -74.93 -8.01
C VAL A 687 34.09 -75.35 -8.74
N LYS A 688 34.33 -74.78 -9.92
CA LYS A 688 35.66 -74.72 -10.55
C LYS A 688 36.17 -73.28 -10.59
N SER A 689 37.47 -73.10 -10.39
CA SER A 689 38.15 -71.80 -10.29
C SER A 689 39.38 -71.73 -11.17
N ASP A 690 39.45 -70.75 -12.07
CA ASP A 690 40.67 -70.36 -12.77
C ASP A 690 40.60 -68.87 -13.14
N ASP A 691 41.49 -68.09 -12.52
CA ASP A 691 41.96 -66.72 -12.75
C ASP A 691 41.16 -65.63 -13.51
N ARG A 692 40.90 -64.57 -12.71
CA ARG A 692 41.10 -63.11 -12.92
C ARG A 692 40.17 -62.32 -13.84
N SER A 693 39.32 -61.56 -13.13
CA SER A 693 38.39 -60.50 -13.54
C SER A 693 37.05 -60.98 -14.09
N VAL A 694 36.14 -61.33 -13.17
CA VAL A 694 34.71 -61.29 -13.47
C VAL A 694 34.23 -59.89 -13.13
N ALA A 695 34.00 -59.06 -14.15
CA ALA A 695 32.98 -58.04 -14.04
C ALA A 695 31.66 -58.78 -13.77
N ARG A 696 31.26 -58.92 -12.50
CA ARG A 696 29.98 -59.51 -12.17
C ARG A 696 28.91 -58.50 -12.53
N GLY A 697 28.42 -58.61 -13.76
CA GLY A 697 27.11 -58.09 -14.12
C GLY A 697 26.08 -58.60 -13.12
N ILE A 698 25.16 -57.72 -12.75
CA ILE A 698 23.94 -58.07 -12.03
C ILE A 698 23.37 -59.30 -12.75
N PRO A 699 23.12 -60.44 -12.06
CA PRO A 699 22.59 -61.62 -12.72
C PRO A 699 21.32 -61.22 -13.47
N PRO A 700 21.19 -61.58 -14.76
CA PRO A 700 20.09 -61.12 -15.57
C PRO A 700 18.79 -61.68 -14.99
N CYS A 701 17.85 -60.77 -14.70
CA CYS A 701 16.55 -61.14 -14.17
C CYS A 701 15.84 -62.01 -15.22
N TYR A 702 15.31 -63.18 -14.84
CA TYR A 702 14.66 -64.07 -15.78
C TYR A 702 13.14 -63.86 -15.80
N PRO A 703 12.49 -63.72 -16.97
CA PRO A 703 13.10 -63.66 -18.30
C PRO A 703 13.76 -62.30 -18.63
N GLU A 704 14.93 -62.34 -19.28
CA GLU A 704 15.81 -61.16 -19.54
C GLU A 704 15.19 -60.06 -20.42
N TRP A 705 14.03 -60.31 -21.00
CA TRP A 705 13.36 -59.43 -21.95
C TRP A 705 12.16 -58.67 -21.37
N ALA A 706 11.62 -59.07 -20.21
CA ALA A 706 10.38 -58.49 -19.70
C ALA A 706 10.56 -57.02 -19.26
N CYS A 707 11.68 -56.68 -18.62
CA CYS A 707 11.92 -55.35 -18.04
C CYS A 707 13.01 -54.54 -18.76
N LYS A 708 13.28 -54.81 -20.05
CA LYS A 708 14.22 -53.99 -20.86
C LYS A 708 13.53 -52.73 -21.39
N PRO A 709 14.11 -51.53 -21.20
CA PRO A 709 13.68 -50.31 -21.90
C PRO A 709 13.73 -50.50 -23.41
N GLY A 710 12.58 -50.49 -24.08
CA GLY A 710 12.44 -50.69 -25.53
C GLY A 710 12.02 -52.08 -25.99
N ALA A 711 11.61 -53.00 -25.11
CA ALA A 711 11.01 -54.27 -25.53
C ALA A 711 9.57 -54.03 -26.02
N SER A 712 9.37 -54.07 -27.33
CA SER A 712 8.07 -53.99 -28.01
C SER A 712 7.07 -55.02 -27.46
N VAL A 713 5.82 -54.57 -27.29
CA VAL A 713 4.65 -55.35 -26.88
C VAL A 713 4.57 -56.64 -27.70
N LEU A 714 4.64 -57.80 -27.03
CA LEU A 714 4.27 -59.07 -27.64
C LEU A 714 2.76 -59.04 -27.92
N THR A 715 2.38 -58.79 -29.17
CA THR A 715 1.04 -59.14 -29.68
C THR A 715 0.79 -60.62 -29.45
N ALA A 716 -0.40 -60.95 -28.93
CA ALA A 716 -0.83 -62.34 -28.79
C ALA A 716 -0.79 -63.03 -30.17
N PRO A 717 -0.23 -64.25 -30.28
CA PRO A 717 -0.42 -65.06 -31.47
C PRO A 717 -1.90 -65.40 -31.56
N ALA A 718 -2.52 -65.09 -32.70
CA ALA A 718 -3.81 -65.62 -33.05
C ALA A 718 -3.73 -67.15 -33.09
N ASP A 719 -4.69 -67.75 -32.42
CA ASP A 719 -5.06 -69.15 -32.40
C ASP A 719 -4.91 -69.76 -33.82
N GLY A 720 -3.97 -70.68 -33.97
CA GLY A 720 -3.66 -71.30 -35.24
C GLY A 720 -2.71 -72.48 -35.04
N GLU A 721 -3.32 -73.65 -34.95
CA GLU A 721 -2.80 -75.01 -34.84
C GLU A 721 -1.33 -75.28 -35.22
N ASP A 722 -0.69 -76.07 -34.36
CA ASP A 722 0.44 -76.95 -34.67
C ASP A 722 0.01 -78.02 -35.69
N PRO A 723 0.73 -78.16 -36.80
CA PRO A 723 1.15 -79.52 -37.14
C PRO A 723 2.60 -79.60 -37.66
N GLU A 724 3.33 -80.55 -37.06
CA GLU A 724 4.49 -81.30 -37.59
C GLU A 724 5.91 -80.83 -37.20
N LEU A 725 6.38 -81.45 -36.11
CA LEU A 725 7.72 -82.01 -35.83
C LEU A 725 8.57 -82.39 -37.09
N PRO A 726 9.85 -82.82 -36.95
CA PRO A 726 11.04 -82.23 -36.34
C PRO A 726 12.31 -82.41 -37.24
N THR A 727 13.45 -81.78 -36.93
CA THR A 727 14.85 -82.33 -37.04
C THR A 727 15.89 -81.24 -36.75
N ALA A 728 16.66 -81.37 -35.66
CA ALA A 728 18.09 -81.74 -35.61
C ALA A 728 19.05 -80.63 -36.12
N LYS A 729 20.04 -80.14 -35.38
CA LYS A 729 20.81 -80.63 -34.23
C LYS A 729 21.37 -79.44 -33.44
#